data_AF-A0A415JR69-F1
#
_entry.id   AF-A0A415JR69-F1
#
_cell.length_a   1.000
_cell.length_b   1.000
_cell.length_c   1.000
_cell.angle_alpha   90.00
_cell.angle_beta   90.00
_cell.angle_gamma   90.00
#
_symmetry.space_group_name_H-M   'P 1'
#
loop_
_entity.id
_entity.type
_entity.pdbx_description
1 polymer ?
#
loop_
_entity_poly.entity_id
_entity_poly.type
_entity_poly.pdbx_seq_one_letter_code
_entity_poly.pdbx_strand_id
1 'polypeptide(L)'
;MKKFAACSFMATVLVASTLLSPFSAATSASAATTVNKGIYKPTPIGIGTNIDVSTPDPGVATYVGRDMYIGGKPSNTNTLDASNAPAGSYAAEAEGLTVVRGKLAMNPLKESWPYEGIGAGFRFGTVGFGSQFRPVDGSTVLAVAGIDSAITNMSVGYSGDLPGKTTVGAWNKGAWVGQQRPFEDATPSGFAYTAQIAGPITYWRDSDYERQSVVTTQGNWFEGKNPQESNLFIPTVDLTNVNNNDYSSYNGEDGYLSKLSKQLNSFEVTGKVDVNGFAEPNSNYVINKYNNDGTSYALKFDGSDKLVSDALDTGIPSNTIRNTERLITFTGDGTSMQQVFTIDASQLSNTYNNEYYRGVDFAFEGIPKGASVVVNVTGSSNIEFHNGWRFWWKGTEISRGYETQYSGTPLGEAYATASQSVMWNFVDTQSLTIRGGIAGEDRADWEYGGATIGAKWTDDDPAAAMIGSILVPNGSFDDHVTTNGRVYVGVDFSMNSPKVAAAFDEGNSASVIDMDQERHNFPWSGSYTPDGSAVAWSKVDAANGNTSLPGSSWAIYGSVENAVAGKDAIVTVTDGGANDYASGDGKLQFNYLNQKANIGNSNDTNYFTYYIKEETAPAGYQKSDTIYYATMNNTGEKPNYVQGYVDENGKNVPFENNPTGAIPNTKITGTVSWTKVGEGDTKHTPLAGSEWKLTKTNDADGAAVNQSWTVRDQVSDQSTSSDTTWVDTDTAPGKFKLEGLLPGTYTLTETQAPFGYELNKNNKFTVDSKSGSITWIENEQSNIVDGITYISDSCSVTSVKIPVIKSVRNTDWPKDSSGNYVAFDFSIEATGANKDSAPMPDSRIISVAPADSTKVNDIEASFGEISFSKEYLATNDASNPKGAKTYTYTVKEVAPDADAIDKLRYSKAEYQVAVTVIADLDEKTDKYSGLTTSTTVTQVKDDMGNTVSNTIGKDAEPNAIPASTFTNTYSTSLPLSGMSGVTLTYLAGAAVLCAAAAWMHIRRKANAKGGERRE
;
A
#
# COMPACT_ATOMS: atom_id res chain seq x y z
N MET A 1 14.98 55.72 11.64
CA MET A 1 15.27 56.23 10.28
C MET A 1 16.29 55.35 9.57
N LYS A 2 15.81 54.31 8.88
CA LYS A 2 16.40 53.74 7.67
C LYS A 2 15.20 53.31 6.83
N LYS A 3 14.86 54.10 5.81
CA LYS A 3 13.81 53.80 4.82
C LYS A 3 14.25 52.50 4.11
N PHE A 4 13.52 51.40 4.30
CA PHE A 4 13.68 50.22 3.46
C PHE A 4 12.65 50.32 2.35
N ALA A 5 13.15 50.53 1.13
CA ALA A 5 12.40 50.27 -0.08
C ALA A 5 12.07 48.77 -0.12
N ALA A 6 10.79 48.43 -0.05
CA ALA A 6 10.29 47.11 -0.41
C ALA A 6 10.44 46.95 -1.93
N CYS A 7 11.65 46.61 -2.38
CA CYS A 7 11.92 46.25 -3.75
C CYS A 7 11.12 44.99 -4.08
N SER A 8 10.26 45.13 -5.09
CA SER A 8 9.49 44.08 -5.73
C SER A 8 10.41 42.95 -6.19
N PHE A 9 10.41 41.81 -5.49
CA PHE A 9 10.89 40.54 -6.03
C PHE A 9 9.66 39.73 -6.45
N MET A 10 9.27 39.88 -7.73
CA MET A 10 8.31 38.99 -8.38
C MET A 10 9.00 37.65 -8.67
N ALA A 11 8.70 36.63 -7.87
CA ALA A 11 8.82 35.26 -8.31
C ALA A 11 7.44 34.82 -8.83
N THR A 12 7.27 34.84 -10.15
CA THR A 12 6.13 34.23 -10.83
C THR A 12 6.13 32.73 -10.52
N VAL A 13 5.19 32.27 -9.69
CA VAL A 13 5.03 30.85 -9.42
C VAL A 13 4.26 30.21 -10.58
N LEU A 14 4.99 29.43 -11.38
CA LEU A 14 4.44 28.48 -12.32
C LEU A 14 4.25 27.18 -11.54
N VAL A 15 3.05 26.91 -11.01
CA VAL A 15 2.70 25.57 -10.54
C VAL A 15 2.50 24.72 -11.79
N ALA A 16 3.61 24.20 -12.34
CA ALA A 16 3.56 23.25 -13.44
C ALA A 16 2.99 21.92 -12.92
N SER A 17 1.67 21.79 -12.94
CA SER A 17 0.99 20.50 -12.89
C SER A 17 1.27 19.76 -14.21
N THR A 18 2.40 19.05 -14.30
CA THR A 18 2.80 18.26 -15.48
C THR A 18 2.01 16.96 -15.65
N LEU A 19 0.71 17.01 -15.41
CA LEU A 19 -0.28 16.05 -15.87
C LEU A 19 -1.41 16.89 -16.43
N LEU A 20 -1.68 16.75 -17.74
CA LEU A 20 -2.81 17.35 -18.45
C LEU A 20 -4.06 17.28 -17.57
N SER A 21 -4.37 18.38 -16.88
CA SER A 21 -5.65 18.56 -16.22
C SER A 21 -6.65 18.71 -17.38
N PRO A 22 -7.74 17.90 -17.46
CA PRO A 22 -8.74 18.08 -18.51
C PRO A 22 -9.55 19.38 -18.34
N PHE A 23 -9.15 20.27 -17.41
CA PHE A 23 -9.93 21.37 -16.86
C PHE A 23 -9.65 22.72 -17.54
N SER A 24 -9.25 22.71 -18.82
CA SER A 24 -8.99 23.95 -19.57
C SER A 24 -10.27 24.57 -20.16
N ALA A 25 -10.52 25.80 -19.70
CA ALA A 25 -11.32 26.90 -20.30
C ALA A 25 -12.81 26.68 -20.59
N ALA A 26 -13.60 27.57 -19.99
CA ALA A 26 -15.03 27.74 -20.21
C ALA A 26 -15.38 28.02 -21.68
N THR A 27 -16.33 27.27 -22.21
CA THR A 27 -17.18 27.73 -23.31
C THR A 27 -18.58 27.87 -22.74
N SER A 28 -19.14 29.07 -22.92
CA SER A 28 -20.49 29.42 -22.50
C SER A 28 -21.51 28.45 -23.09
N ALA A 29 -22.56 28.21 -22.30
CA ALA A 29 -23.71 27.41 -22.67
C ALA A 29 -24.22 27.78 -24.07
N SER A 30 -24.09 26.87 -25.04
CA SER A 30 -24.80 26.94 -26.31
C SER A 30 -24.96 25.55 -26.94
N ALA A 31 -26.21 25.28 -27.34
CA ALA A 31 -26.71 24.24 -28.25
C ALA A 31 -26.41 22.76 -27.92
N ALA A 32 -27.42 21.91 -28.12
CA ALA A 32 -27.28 20.45 -28.10
C ALA A 32 -26.16 20.03 -29.07
N THR A 33 -25.00 19.67 -28.52
CA THR A 33 -23.84 19.22 -29.27
C THR A 33 -23.99 17.74 -29.56
N THR A 34 -23.98 17.38 -30.84
CA THR A 34 -23.90 15.98 -31.24
C THR A 34 -22.47 15.48 -31.06
N VAL A 35 -22.28 14.36 -30.36
CA VAL A 35 -20.96 13.72 -30.16
C VAL A 35 -20.94 12.29 -30.70
N ASN A 36 -19.73 11.77 -30.94
CA ASN A 36 -19.49 10.36 -31.26
C ASN A 36 -19.01 9.59 -30.02
N LYS A 37 -18.93 8.26 -30.11
CA LYS A 37 -18.26 7.44 -29.08
C LYS A 37 -16.86 7.95 -28.84
N GLY A 38 -16.47 8.12 -27.58
CA GLY A 38 -15.22 8.76 -27.22
C GLY A 38 -15.22 9.23 -25.77
N ILE A 39 -14.22 10.04 -25.44
CA ILE A 39 -14.11 10.64 -24.11
C ILE A 39 -15.03 11.85 -24.03
N TYR A 40 -15.91 11.85 -23.02
CA TYR A 40 -16.71 13.00 -22.63
C TYR A 40 -15.81 14.07 -22.04
N LYS A 41 -15.90 15.29 -22.57
CA LYS A 41 -15.22 16.45 -22.00
C LYS A 41 -16.06 16.96 -20.83
N PRO A 42 -15.59 16.89 -19.56
CA PRO A 42 -16.32 17.45 -18.44
C PRO A 42 -16.69 18.91 -18.69
N THR A 43 -17.89 19.30 -18.27
CA THR A 43 -18.30 20.70 -18.35
C THR A 43 -17.59 21.44 -17.22
N PRO A 44 -16.66 22.36 -17.50
CA PRO A 44 -16.02 23.14 -16.46
C PRO A 44 -17.04 24.11 -15.87
N ILE A 45 -17.04 24.24 -14.55
CA ILE A 45 -17.70 25.33 -13.83
C ILE A 45 -16.58 26.11 -13.18
N GLY A 46 -16.37 27.34 -13.62
CA GLY A 46 -15.36 28.20 -13.04
C GLY A 46 -16.01 29.43 -12.43
N ILE A 47 -15.50 29.84 -11.28
CA ILE A 47 -15.56 31.23 -10.87
C ILE A 47 -14.13 31.79 -11.01
N GLY A 48 -13.89 32.58 -12.06
CA GLY A 48 -12.56 33.06 -12.44
C GLY A 48 -11.89 32.30 -13.57
N THR A 49 -10.73 32.78 -14.02
CA THR A 49 -9.93 32.06 -15.03
C THR A 49 -8.94 31.09 -14.40
N ASN A 50 -9.06 29.84 -14.83
CA ASN A 50 -8.08 28.76 -14.85
C ASN A 50 -6.88 28.86 -13.88
N ILE A 51 -6.87 27.98 -12.87
CA ILE A 51 -5.83 27.78 -11.86
C ILE A 51 -4.43 27.49 -12.44
N ASP A 52 -4.34 27.09 -13.72
CA ASP A 52 -3.09 26.67 -14.37
C ASP A 52 -2.31 27.85 -15.03
N VAL A 53 -2.88 29.06 -15.10
CA VAL A 53 -2.23 30.23 -15.73
C VAL A 53 -2.21 31.46 -14.83
N SER A 54 -1.04 31.74 -14.26
CA SER A 54 -0.73 33.06 -13.68
C SER A 54 -0.52 34.04 -14.83
N THR A 55 -1.35 35.08 -14.94
CA THR A 55 -0.95 36.52 -15.08
C THR A 55 -1.91 37.44 -15.84
N PRO A 56 -3.05 36.97 -16.36
CA PRO A 56 -4.24 37.81 -16.15
C PRO A 56 -5.55 37.08 -15.84
N ASP A 57 -6.27 37.57 -14.83
CA ASP A 57 -7.65 37.18 -14.50
C ASP A 57 -8.65 38.20 -15.10
N PRO A 58 -9.33 37.88 -16.21
CA PRO A 58 -10.41 38.70 -16.77
C PRO A 58 -11.74 38.59 -16.01
N GLY A 59 -11.86 37.69 -15.02
CA GLY A 59 -13.10 37.45 -14.30
C GLY A 59 -13.39 38.50 -13.21
N VAL A 60 -14.66 38.56 -12.78
CA VAL A 60 -15.05 39.35 -11.59
C VAL A 60 -14.65 38.61 -10.32
N ALA A 61 -13.92 39.27 -9.44
CA ALA A 61 -13.43 38.72 -8.18
C ALA A 61 -14.46 38.88 -7.07
N THR A 62 -15.05 40.08 -6.96
CA THR A 62 -16.19 40.39 -6.08
C THR A 62 -17.34 40.92 -6.90
N TYR A 63 -18.51 40.29 -6.76
CA TYR A 63 -19.75 40.77 -7.35
C TYR A 63 -20.75 41.07 -6.24
N VAL A 64 -21.33 42.27 -6.26
CA VAL A 64 -22.33 42.73 -5.29
C VAL A 64 -23.60 43.13 -6.05
N GLY A 65 -24.67 42.40 -5.80
CA GLY A 65 -25.93 42.53 -6.55
C GLY A 65 -26.77 43.77 -6.19
N ARG A 66 -26.50 44.39 -5.03
CA ARG A 66 -27.08 45.67 -4.59
C ARG A 66 -26.00 46.62 -4.05
N ASP A 67 -25.86 46.82 -2.74
CA ASP A 67 -24.97 47.86 -2.20
C ASP A 67 -23.73 47.28 -1.53
N MET A 68 -22.58 47.95 -1.69
CA MET A 68 -21.32 47.58 -1.04
C MET A 68 -20.94 48.58 0.04
N TYR A 69 -20.49 48.07 1.19
CA TYR A 69 -20.01 48.86 2.31
C TYR A 69 -18.56 48.49 2.64
N ILE A 70 -17.67 49.49 2.70
CA ILE A 70 -16.38 49.35 3.38
C ILE A 70 -16.59 49.92 4.78
N GLY A 71 -17.09 49.08 5.68
CA GLY A 71 -17.71 49.51 6.92
C GLY A 71 -18.95 48.72 7.27
N GLY A 72 -19.37 48.81 8.54
CA GLY A 72 -20.62 48.22 9.00
C GLY A 72 -21.84 48.95 8.44
N LYS A 73 -22.79 48.18 7.92
CA LYS A 73 -24.02 48.70 7.32
C LYS A 73 -24.88 49.44 8.36
N PRO A 74 -25.30 50.70 8.12
CA PRO A 74 -26.11 51.44 9.08
C PRO A 74 -27.55 50.92 9.12
N SER A 75 -28.24 51.17 10.23
CA SER A 75 -29.63 50.74 10.43
C SER A 75 -30.62 51.40 9.46
N ASN A 76 -30.37 52.67 9.08
CA ASN A 76 -31.09 53.34 8.00
C ASN A 76 -30.21 53.39 6.75
N THR A 77 -30.51 52.53 5.77
CA THR A 77 -29.74 52.47 4.52
C THR A 77 -30.24 53.45 3.47
N ASN A 78 -31.45 54.00 3.61
CA ASN A 78 -32.06 54.82 2.57
C ASN A 78 -31.32 56.15 2.39
N THR A 79 -30.82 56.73 3.48
CA THR A 79 -30.14 58.03 3.48
C THR A 79 -28.85 57.93 4.25
N LEU A 80 -27.72 58.12 3.58
CA LEU A 80 -26.41 58.20 4.20
C LEU A 80 -25.95 59.66 4.19
N ASP A 81 -25.58 60.18 5.37
CA ASP A 81 -25.07 61.53 5.54
C ASP A 81 -23.99 61.55 6.64
N ALA A 82 -23.48 62.72 7.02
CA ALA A 82 -22.45 62.85 8.05
C ALA A 82 -22.86 62.25 9.42
N SER A 83 -24.17 62.17 9.72
CA SER A 83 -24.70 61.63 10.97
C SER A 83 -25.09 60.14 10.90
N ASN A 84 -25.24 59.61 9.69
CA ASN A 84 -25.63 58.21 9.42
C ASN A 84 -24.68 57.55 8.41
N ALA A 85 -23.38 57.76 8.61
CA ALA A 85 -22.33 57.09 7.83
C ALA A 85 -22.32 55.58 8.13
N PRO A 86 -21.80 54.74 7.22
CA PRO A 86 -21.41 53.38 7.58
C PRO A 86 -20.50 53.38 8.81
N ALA A 87 -20.58 52.35 9.66
CA ALA A 87 -19.65 52.20 10.77
C ALA A 87 -18.22 52.07 10.23
N GLY A 88 -17.25 52.68 10.91
CA GLY A 88 -15.87 52.64 10.46
C GLY A 88 -15.31 51.22 10.48
N SER A 89 -14.51 50.85 9.48
CA SER A 89 -13.86 49.54 9.42
C SER A 89 -12.36 49.65 9.14
N TYR A 90 -11.60 48.75 9.74
CA TYR A 90 -10.19 48.52 9.46
C TYR A 90 -9.94 47.69 8.20
N ALA A 91 -10.95 47.41 7.38
CA ALA A 91 -10.76 46.83 6.06
C ALA A 91 -9.80 47.68 5.20
N ALA A 92 -8.80 47.02 4.62
CA ALA A 92 -7.68 47.67 3.96
C ALA A 92 -7.78 47.58 2.43
N GLU A 93 -8.05 46.40 1.89
CA GLU A 93 -7.85 46.14 0.46
C GLU A 93 -8.74 45.02 -0.13
N ALA A 94 -8.98 45.07 -1.44
CA ALA A 94 -9.66 44.03 -2.20
C ALA A 94 -9.01 43.76 -3.57
N GLU A 95 -8.62 42.51 -3.82
CA GLU A 95 -7.89 42.06 -5.01
C GLU A 95 -8.78 41.79 -6.24
N GLY A 96 -8.33 42.17 -7.43
CA GLY A 96 -9.04 41.88 -8.67
C GLY A 96 -10.26 42.78 -8.91
N LEU A 97 -11.07 42.45 -9.93
CA LEU A 97 -12.23 43.26 -10.32
C LEU A 97 -13.35 43.17 -9.27
N THR A 98 -13.78 44.33 -8.77
CA THR A 98 -14.98 44.48 -7.94
C THR A 98 -16.10 45.14 -8.75
N VAL A 99 -17.23 44.47 -8.88
CA VAL A 99 -18.44 44.99 -9.54
C VAL A 99 -19.53 45.19 -8.48
N VAL A 100 -19.98 46.43 -8.36
CA VAL A 100 -21.09 46.84 -7.49
C VAL A 100 -22.24 47.30 -8.37
N ARG A 101 -23.35 46.56 -8.33
CA ARG A 101 -24.52 46.87 -9.16
C ARG A 101 -25.24 48.13 -8.66
N GLY A 102 -25.41 48.28 -7.35
CA GLY A 102 -25.93 49.47 -6.68
C GLY A 102 -24.83 50.46 -6.32
N LYS A 103 -24.83 50.96 -5.08
CA LYS A 103 -23.95 52.03 -4.61
C LYS A 103 -22.86 51.52 -3.67
N LEU A 104 -21.76 52.25 -3.61
CA LEU A 104 -20.60 51.97 -2.75
C LEU A 104 -20.49 53.03 -1.66
N ALA A 105 -20.54 52.63 -0.39
CA ALA A 105 -20.39 53.53 0.76
C ALA A 105 -19.17 53.13 1.59
N MET A 106 -18.26 54.06 1.84
CA MET A 106 -16.94 53.77 2.41
C MET A 106 -16.66 54.57 3.67
N ASN A 107 -16.29 53.88 4.74
CA ASN A 107 -15.75 54.48 5.95
C ASN A 107 -14.48 53.77 6.47
N PRO A 108 -13.42 53.63 5.64
CA PRO A 108 -12.19 52.96 6.05
C PRO A 108 -11.42 53.76 7.12
N LEU A 109 -11.00 53.07 8.17
CA LEU A 109 -10.27 53.61 9.33
C LEU A 109 -8.77 53.37 9.26
N LYS A 110 -8.34 52.26 8.65
CA LYS A 110 -6.93 51.84 8.64
C LYS A 110 -6.01 52.90 8.00
N GLU A 111 -4.83 53.10 8.57
CA GLU A 111 -3.80 54.05 8.07
C GLU A 111 -2.83 53.40 7.06
N SER A 112 -3.25 52.31 6.42
CA SER A 112 -2.44 51.60 5.43
C SER A 112 -1.99 52.51 4.30
N TRP A 113 -0.83 52.19 3.76
CA TRP A 113 -0.23 52.89 2.63
C TRP A 113 -0.09 54.40 2.87
N PRO A 114 0.53 54.85 3.98
CA PRO A 114 0.59 56.26 4.29
C PRO A 114 1.39 57.02 3.22
N TYR A 115 0.86 58.15 2.79
CA TYR A 115 1.53 59.12 1.92
C TYR A 115 1.49 60.50 2.60
N GLU A 116 2.66 61.13 2.74
CA GLU A 116 2.83 62.39 3.48
C GLU A 116 2.26 62.34 4.92
N GLY A 117 2.32 61.16 5.55
CA GLY A 117 1.86 60.95 6.93
C GLY A 117 0.36 60.71 7.09
N ILE A 118 -0.37 60.46 6.00
CA ILE A 118 -1.82 60.20 6.01
C ILE A 118 -2.10 58.89 5.26
N GLY A 119 -2.89 57.98 5.83
CA GLY A 119 -3.32 56.75 5.15
C GLY A 119 -3.99 57.04 3.79
N ALA A 120 -3.68 56.23 2.78
CA ALA A 120 -4.19 56.46 1.42
C ALA A 120 -5.64 56.04 1.21
N GLY A 121 -6.26 55.40 2.21
CA GLY A 121 -7.62 54.86 2.13
C GLY A 121 -7.63 53.42 1.60
N PHE A 122 -8.81 52.95 1.21
CA PHE A 122 -9.02 51.56 0.77
C PHE A 122 -8.44 51.31 -0.63
N ARG A 123 -7.83 50.15 -0.85
CA ARG A 123 -7.26 49.79 -2.16
C ARG A 123 -8.12 48.75 -2.90
N PHE A 124 -8.45 49.01 -4.16
CA PHE A 124 -9.06 48.00 -5.05
C PHE A 124 -8.06 47.50 -6.10
N GLY A 125 -8.32 46.31 -6.64
CA GLY A 125 -7.61 45.71 -7.77
C GLY A 125 -6.31 45.00 -7.41
N THR A 126 -5.56 45.54 -6.45
CA THR A 126 -4.35 44.92 -5.90
C THR A 126 -4.46 44.87 -4.39
N VAL A 127 -3.79 43.88 -3.80
CA VAL A 127 -3.55 43.75 -2.37
C VAL A 127 -2.03 43.71 -2.14
N GLY A 128 -1.58 44.25 -1.00
CA GLY A 128 -0.19 44.18 -0.56
C GLY A 128 0.27 42.74 -0.39
N PHE A 129 -0.65 41.88 0.04
CA PHE A 129 -0.47 40.45 0.19
C PHE A 129 -1.73 39.71 -0.29
N GLY A 130 -1.59 38.64 -1.08
CA GLY A 130 -2.75 37.90 -1.60
C GLY A 130 -2.44 37.04 -2.82
N SER A 131 -3.49 36.56 -3.48
CA SER A 131 -3.44 35.48 -4.47
C SER A 131 -2.67 35.81 -5.77
N GLN A 132 -2.50 37.10 -6.07
CA GLN A 132 -1.88 37.63 -7.29
C GLN A 132 -2.66 37.33 -8.59
N PHE A 133 -3.89 36.80 -8.52
CA PHE A 133 -4.78 36.70 -9.69
C PHE A 133 -5.44 38.05 -9.94
N ARG A 134 -4.97 38.75 -10.99
CA ARG A 134 -5.33 40.15 -11.24
C ARG A 134 -5.63 40.41 -12.71
N PRO A 135 -6.49 41.39 -13.02
CA PRO A 135 -6.69 41.86 -14.39
C PRO A 135 -5.40 42.33 -15.05
N VAL A 136 -5.38 42.39 -16.39
CA VAL A 136 -4.25 42.99 -17.13
C VAL A 136 -4.10 44.47 -16.78
N ASP A 137 -2.87 45.00 -16.89
CA ASP A 137 -2.59 46.42 -16.77
C ASP A 137 -3.55 47.28 -17.63
N GLY A 138 -4.03 48.41 -17.11
CA GLY A 138 -5.04 49.25 -17.77
C GLY A 138 -6.50 48.83 -17.58
N SER A 139 -6.77 47.68 -16.96
CA SER A 139 -8.14 47.20 -16.75
C SER A 139 -8.94 48.05 -15.76
N THR A 140 -10.26 48.01 -15.88
CA THR A 140 -11.19 48.44 -14.82
C THR A 140 -11.11 47.45 -13.67
N VAL A 141 -10.84 47.89 -12.44
CA VAL A 141 -10.84 47.02 -11.24
C VAL A 141 -11.94 47.38 -10.23
N LEU A 142 -12.62 48.49 -10.47
CA LEU A 142 -13.82 48.90 -9.74
C LEU A 142 -14.87 49.37 -10.73
N ALA A 143 -16.04 48.74 -10.74
CA ALA A 143 -17.20 49.18 -11.50
C ALA A 143 -18.40 49.40 -10.56
N VAL A 144 -18.96 50.61 -10.52
CA VAL A 144 -20.09 50.97 -9.65
C VAL A 144 -21.22 51.53 -10.51
N ALA A 145 -22.30 50.76 -10.69
CA ALA A 145 -23.38 51.13 -11.61
C ALA A 145 -24.48 52.01 -11.01
N GLY A 146 -24.67 51.98 -9.68
CA GLY A 146 -25.65 52.83 -9.01
C GLY A 146 -27.11 52.44 -9.25
N ILE A 147 -27.38 51.22 -9.75
CA ILE A 147 -28.73 50.75 -10.11
C ILE A 147 -29.31 49.79 -9.06
N ASP A 148 -30.63 49.84 -8.86
CA ASP A 148 -31.40 49.07 -7.85
C ASP A 148 -30.83 49.09 -6.42
N SER A 149 -30.21 50.22 -6.05
CA SER A 149 -29.66 50.46 -4.72
C SER A 149 -30.75 50.67 -3.66
N ALA A 150 -30.51 50.19 -2.44
CA ALA A 150 -31.30 50.58 -1.26
C ALA A 150 -30.91 51.97 -0.73
N ILE A 151 -29.74 52.49 -1.12
CA ILE A 151 -29.27 53.84 -0.77
C ILE A 151 -29.91 54.85 -1.74
N THR A 152 -31.02 55.44 -1.33
CA THR A 152 -31.72 56.46 -2.14
C THR A 152 -30.96 57.79 -2.18
N ASN A 153 -30.44 58.25 -1.04
CA ASN A 153 -29.73 59.51 -0.91
C ASN A 153 -28.38 59.27 -0.24
N MET A 154 -27.31 59.76 -0.84
CA MET A 154 -25.97 59.70 -0.26
C MET A 154 -25.31 61.07 -0.34
N SER A 155 -25.12 61.66 0.83
CA SER A 155 -24.45 62.94 1.04
C SER A 155 -23.13 62.69 1.73
N VAL A 156 -22.04 62.87 1.01
CA VAL A 156 -20.71 62.93 1.59
C VAL A 156 -20.53 64.32 2.20
N GLY A 157 -19.91 64.41 3.37
CA GLY A 157 -20.01 65.57 4.26
C GLY A 157 -19.54 66.94 3.74
N TYR A 158 -19.15 67.11 2.47
CA TYR A 158 -18.58 68.36 1.94
C TYR A 158 -19.06 68.70 0.51
N SER A 159 -19.25 70.00 0.26
CA SER A 159 -20.14 70.66 -0.72
C SER A 159 -20.09 70.20 -2.19
N GLY A 160 -21.25 69.81 -2.73
CA GLY A 160 -21.50 69.65 -4.17
C GLY A 160 -22.58 68.63 -4.55
N ASP A 161 -23.00 67.79 -3.61
CA ASP A 161 -23.74 66.57 -3.92
C ASP A 161 -25.13 66.79 -4.50
N LEU A 162 -25.46 65.97 -5.50
CA LEU A 162 -26.84 65.62 -5.86
C LEU A 162 -27.13 64.30 -5.14
N PRO A 163 -27.65 64.28 -3.89
CA PRO A 163 -27.60 63.08 -3.05
C PRO A 163 -28.32 61.87 -3.67
N GLY A 164 -29.37 62.12 -4.44
CA GLY A 164 -30.08 61.08 -5.20
C GLY A 164 -29.28 60.46 -6.35
N LYS A 165 -28.27 61.17 -6.88
CA LYS A 165 -27.42 60.73 -7.99
C LYS A 165 -26.04 60.22 -7.56
N THR A 166 -25.61 60.51 -6.33
CA THR A 166 -24.34 60.02 -5.76
C THR A 166 -24.36 58.49 -5.71
N THR A 167 -23.33 57.85 -6.27
CA THR A 167 -23.18 56.37 -6.29
C THR A 167 -22.01 55.86 -5.46
N VAL A 168 -21.00 56.69 -5.21
CA VAL A 168 -19.87 56.40 -4.34
C VAL A 168 -19.83 57.43 -3.23
N GLY A 169 -19.77 57.00 -1.98
CA GLY A 169 -19.65 57.87 -0.82
C GLY A 169 -18.46 57.49 0.04
N ALA A 170 -17.78 58.48 0.62
CA ALA A 170 -16.64 58.26 1.51
C ALA A 170 -16.66 59.29 2.66
N TRP A 171 -16.47 58.83 3.90
CA TRP A 171 -16.54 59.67 5.10
C TRP A 171 -15.18 59.89 5.76
N ASN A 172 -14.54 58.84 6.29
CA ASN A 172 -13.22 58.98 6.90
C ASN A 172 -12.10 59.02 5.87
N LYS A 173 -12.13 58.08 4.90
CA LYS A 173 -11.16 57.96 3.80
C LYS A 173 -11.81 57.49 2.52
N GLY A 174 -11.26 57.91 1.38
CA GLY A 174 -11.64 57.42 0.05
C GLY A 174 -10.93 56.11 -0.31
N ALA A 175 -10.87 55.84 -1.61
CA ALA A 175 -10.21 54.66 -2.16
C ALA A 175 -9.28 55.00 -3.34
N TRP A 176 -8.46 54.03 -3.73
CA TRP A 176 -7.64 54.09 -4.92
C TRP A 176 -7.57 52.74 -5.64
N VAL A 177 -7.38 52.75 -6.97
CA VAL A 177 -7.51 51.54 -7.80
C VAL A 177 -6.23 51.09 -8.51
N GLY A 178 -5.24 51.96 -8.71
CA GLY A 178 -4.08 51.72 -9.58
C GLY A 178 -2.74 51.71 -8.85
N GLN A 179 -1.79 52.54 -9.29
CA GLN A 179 -0.38 52.43 -8.87
C GLN A 179 -0.09 53.05 -7.51
N GLN A 180 0.92 52.50 -6.85
CA GLN A 180 1.55 53.13 -5.71
C GLN A 180 2.40 54.32 -6.19
N ARG A 181 2.39 55.46 -5.48
CA ARG A 181 3.24 56.60 -5.86
C ARG A 181 4.71 56.25 -5.68
N PRO A 182 5.59 56.73 -6.57
CA PRO A 182 7.02 56.68 -6.32
C PRO A 182 7.39 57.59 -5.15
N PHE A 183 8.19 57.09 -4.21
CA PHE A 183 8.89 57.93 -3.23
C PHE A 183 10.22 58.39 -3.85
N GLU A 184 10.55 59.69 -3.73
CA GLU A 184 11.85 60.32 -4.06
C GLU A 184 12.73 59.51 -5.04
N ASP A 185 12.61 59.76 -6.35
CA ASP A 185 13.38 59.17 -7.46
C ASP A 185 13.16 57.67 -7.76
N ALA A 186 12.15 57.02 -7.17
CA ALA A 186 11.75 55.64 -7.53
C ALA A 186 10.80 55.58 -8.76
N THR A 187 10.75 54.44 -9.44
CA THR A 187 9.73 54.13 -10.46
C THR A 187 8.41 53.77 -9.75
N PRO A 188 7.22 54.21 -10.23
CA PRO A 188 5.93 53.71 -9.70
C PRO A 188 5.89 52.19 -9.68
N SER A 189 5.41 51.60 -8.58
CA SER A 189 5.26 50.14 -8.43
C SER A 189 3.80 49.73 -8.53
N GLY A 190 3.54 48.57 -9.13
CA GLY A 190 2.20 48.02 -9.35
C GLY A 190 1.60 48.36 -10.73
N PHE A 191 0.34 47.96 -10.93
CA PHE A 191 -0.39 48.09 -12.19
C PHE A 191 -1.20 49.40 -12.25
N ALA A 192 -1.24 50.01 -13.43
CA ALA A 192 -2.03 51.20 -13.73
C ALA A 192 -3.47 50.78 -14.09
N TYR A 193 -4.30 50.58 -13.09
CA TYR A 193 -5.72 50.30 -13.28
C TYR A 193 -6.60 51.55 -13.34
N THR A 194 -7.85 51.35 -13.76
CA THR A 194 -8.90 52.37 -13.78
C THR A 194 -10.17 51.90 -13.08
N ALA A 195 -11.18 52.77 -13.02
CA ALA A 195 -12.51 52.51 -12.49
C ALA A 195 -13.59 53.05 -13.44
N GLN A 196 -14.79 52.48 -13.35
CA GLN A 196 -16.01 52.98 -14.01
C GLN A 196 -17.06 53.25 -12.94
N ILE A 197 -17.37 54.52 -12.68
CA ILE A 197 -18.27 54.94 -11.61
C ILE A 197 -19.39 55.77 -12.21
N ALA A 198 -20.65 55.33 -12.06
CA ALA A 198 -21.80 56.07 -12.57
C ALA A 198 -22.06 57.32 -11.72
N GLY A 199 -22.46 58.44 -12.31
CA GLY A 199 -22.91 59.62 -11.57
C GLY A 199 -21.83 60.70 -11.33
N PRO A 200 -22.09 61.67 -10.43
CA PRO A 200 -21.21 62.83 -10.24
C PRO A 200 -19.91 62.45 -9.53
N ILE A 201 -18.86 63.28 -9.70
CA ILE A 201 -17.64 63.23 -8.90
C ILE A 201 -17.98 63.52 -7.44
N THR A 202 -17.40 62.75 -6.53
CA THR A 202 -17.64 62.85 -5.08
C THR A 202 -16.33 63.06 -4.33
N TYR A 203 -16.41 63.65 -3.12
CA TYR A 203 -15.24 64.05 -2.33
C TYR A 203 -15.36 63.59 -0.87
N TRP A 204 -14.24 63.43 -0.16
CA TRP A 204 -14.24 62.99 1.26
C TRP A 204 -13.37 63.83 2.21
N ARG A 205 -12.64 64.81 1.69
CA ARG A 205 -11.88 65.79 2.47
C ARG A 205 -12.33 67.19 2.05
N ASP A 206 -12.34 68.14 2.98
CA ASP A 206 -13.09 69.41 3.00
C ASP A 206 -13.15 70.26 1.70
N SER A 207 -14.01 71.29 1.70
CA SER A 207 -14.28 72.17 0.55
C SER A 207 -13.08 72.93 0.02
N ASP A 208 -11.99 73.02 0.78
CA ASP A 208 -10.78 73.75 0.38
C ASP A 208 -9.76 72.82 -0.31
N TYR A 209 -9.85 71.51 -0.08
CA TYR A 209 -8.90 70.54 -0.62
C TYR A 209 -9.48 69.54 -1.65
N GLU A 210 -10.81 69.41 -1.77
CA GLU A 210 -11.51 68.71 -2.87
C GLU A 210 -10.93 67.32 -3.21
N ARG A 211 -10.66 66.48 -2.19
CA ARG A 211 -10.11 65.13 -2.42
C ARG A 211 -11.18 64.17 -2.93
N GLN A 212 -11.04 63.70 -4.16
CA GLN A 212 -11.98 62.77 -4.79
C GLN A 212 -12.08 61.44 -4.00
N SER A 213 -13.28 60.86 -3.95
CA SER A 213 -13.57 59.60 -3.24
C SER A 213 -12.85 58.41 -3.83
N VAL A 214 -12.54 58.42 -5.13
CA VAL A 214 -11.76 57.37 -5.79
C VAL A 214 -10.75 58.03 -6.72
N VAL A 215 -9.50 57.57 -6.66
CA VAL A 215 -8.39 58.03 -7.50
C VAL A 215 -7.63 56.84 -8.10
N THR A 216 -6.86 57.05 -9.16
CA THR A 216 -6.06 55.99 -9.79
C THR A 216 -4.79 55.69 -9.01
N THR A 217 -4.18 56.69 -8.39
CA THR A 217 -2.83 56.55 -7.83
C THR A 217 -2.83 56.87 -6.34
N GLN A 218 -2.13 56.06 -5.55
CA GLN A 218 -2.03 56.21 -4.09
C GLN A 218 -1.68 57.65 -3.71
N GLY A 219 -2.44 58.26 -2.80
CA GLY A 219 -2.14 59.61 -2.32
C GLY A 219 -2.48 60.75 -3.31
N ASN A 220 -3.03 60.45 -4.50
CA ASN A 220 -3.63 61.49 -5.34
C ASN A 220 -4.78 62.19 -4.62
N TRP A 221 -4.94 63.47 -4.96
CA TRP A 221 -6.05 64.28 -4.49
C TRP A 221 -7.25 64.19 -5.43
N PHE A 222 -7.02 64.24 -6.74
CA PHE A 222 -8.04 64.16 -7.78
C PHE A 222 -7.42 63.61 -9.08
N GLU A 223 -8.28 63.16 -9.99
CA GLU A 223 -7.93 62.81 -11.36
C GLU A 223 -8.10 64.02 -12.29
N GLY A 224 -7.50 64.00 -13.49
CA GLY A 224 -7.60 65.12 -14.44
C GLY A 224 -6.75 66.34 -14.08
N LYS A 225 -7.08 67.52 -14.64
CA LYS A 225 -6.26 68.75 -14.46
C LYS A 225 -6.63 69.55 -13.21
N ASN A 226 -7.81 69.34 -12.66
CA ASN A 226 -8.36 70.03 -11.49
C ASN A 226 -9.37 69.11 -10.78
N PRO A 227 -9.77 69.42 -9.54
CA PRO A 227 -10.66 68.56 -8.77
C PRO A 227 -12.04 68.29 -9.39
N GLN A 228 -12.50 69.15 -10.31
CA GLN A 228 -13.79 69.03 -10.99
C GLN A 228 -13.76 68.15 -12.24
N GLU A 229 -12.59 67.61 -12.61
CA GLU A 229 -12.42 66.67 -13.72
C GLU A 229 -12.14 65.26 -13.18
N SER A 230 -12.66 64.23 -13.83
CA SER A 230 -12.25 62.85 -13.60
C SER A 230 -12.72 61.98 -14.75
N ASN A 231 -11.89 61.06 -15.22
CA ASN A 231 -12.27 60.05 -16.20
C ASN A 231 -12.84 58.77 -15.55
N LEU A 232 -12.81 58.67 -14.21
CA LEU A 232 -13.36 57.54 -13.47
C LEU A 232 -14.88 57.65 -13.31
N PHE A 233 -15.38 58.88 -13.15
CA PHE A 233 -16.81 59.18 -13.01
C PHE A 233 -17.43 59.48 -14.36
N ILE A 234 -18.40 58.66 -14.76
CA ILE A 234 -19.07 58.71 -16.07
C ILE A 234 -20.60 58.78 -15.87
N PRO A 235 -21.38 59.25 -16.87
CA PRO A 235 -22.82 59.40 -16.70
C PRO A 235 -23.56 58.11 -16.32
N THR A 236 -23.13 56.98 -16.88
CA THR A 236 -23.68 55.64 -16.67
C THR A 236 -22.60 54.59 -16.86
N VAL A 237 -22.64 53.50 -16.09
CA VAL A 237 -21.81 52.31 -16.29
C VAL A 237 -22.63 51.24 -17.00
N ASP A 238 -22.11 50.69 -18.08
CA ASP A 238 -22.73 49.59 -18.81
C ASP A 238 -22.21 48.25 -18.30
N LEU A 239 -23.01 47.56 -17.48
CA LEU A 239 -22.64 46.25 -16.95
C LEU A 239 -22.57 45.15 -18.02
N THR A 240 -23.05 45.38 -19.24
CA THR A 240 -22.85 44.43 -20.36
C THR A 240 -21.43 44.44 -20.91
N ASN A 241 -20.62 45.44 -20.51
CA ASN A 241 -19.25 45.59 -20.96
C ASN A 241 -18.33 46.22 -19.89
N VAL A 242 -17.93 45.41 -18.91
CA VAL A 242 -16.82 45.75 -18.01
C VAL A 242 -15.65 44.83 -18.34
N ASN A 243 -14.54 45.40 -18.81
CA ASN A 243 -13.39 44.67 -19.35
C ASN A 243 -13.76 43.64 -20.45
N ASN A 244 -14.73 43.95 -21.32
CA ASN A 244 -15.26 43.06 -22.35
C ASN A 244 -16.06 41.85 -21.83
N ASN A 245 -16.56 41.91 -20.59
CA ASN A 245 -17.46 40.90 -20.02
C ASN A 245 -18.82 41.49 -19.65
N ASP A 246 -19.86 40.64 -19.72
CA ASP A 246 -21.23 40.96 -19.32
C ASP A 246 -21.52 40.46 -17.90
N TYR A 247 -21.78 41.41 -16.99
CA TYR A 247 -22.17 41.18 -15.60
C TYR A 247 -23.61 41.63 -15.30
N SER A 248 -24.36 42.05 -16.33
CA SER A 248 -25.72 42.60 -16.18
C SER A 248 -26.73 41.55 -15.71
N SER A 249 -26.52 40.29 -16.11
CA SER A 249 -27.40 39.15 -15.79
C SER A 249 -26.93 38.33 -14.59
N TYR A 250 -26.00 38.85 -13.78
CA TYR A 250 -25.46 38.09 -12.65
C TYR A 250 -26.47 37.94 -11.51
N ASN A 251 -27.20 39.02 -11.19
CA ASN A 251 -28.17 39.06 -10.10
C ASN A 251 -29.61 38.68 -10.54
N GLY A 252 -30.46 38.36 -9.57
CA GLY A 252 -31.88 38.04 -9.73
C GLY A 252 -32.21 36.55 -9.68
N GLU A 253 -33.49 36.19 -9.56
CA GLU A 253 -33.97 34.80 -9.36
C GLU A 253 -33.54 33.84 -10.49
N ASP A 254 -33.46 34.37 -11.72
CA ASP A 254 -32.97 33.70 -12.93
C ASP A 254 -31.58 34.18 -13.37
N GLY A 255 -30.89 34.94 -12.52
CA GLY A 255 -29.53 35.42 -12.75
C GLY A 255 -28.49 34.30 -12.70
N TYR A 256 -27.27 34.60 -13.14
CA TYR A 256 -26.15 33.64 -13.12
C TYR A 256 -25.89 33.08 -11.72
N LEU A 257 -25.90 33.91 -10.66
CA LEU A 257 -25.61 33.46 -9.30
C LEU A 257 -26.63 32.43 -8.81
N SER A 258 -27.93 32.67 -9.00
CA SER A 258 -28.98 31.77 -8.57
C SER A 258 -29.02 30.48 -9.40
N LYS A 259 -28.71 30.55 -10.70
CA LYS A 259 -28.54 29.35 -11.55
C LYS A 259 -27.34 28.51 -11.12
N LEU A 260 -26.20 29.16 -10.86
CA LEU A 260 -25.00 28.48 -10.38
C LEU A 260 -25.25 27.81 -9.03
N SER A 261 -25.84 28.51 -8.07
CA SER A 261 -26.16 27.93 -6.76
C SER A 261 -27.10 26.72 -6.85
N LYS A 262 -28.17 26.82 -7.65
CA LYS A 262 -29.10 25.70 -7.91
C LYS A 262 -28.38 24.51 -8.56
N GLN A 263 -27.47 24.78 -9.49
CA GLN A 263 -26.68 23.75 -10.15
C GLN A 263 -25.72 23.06 -9.18
N LEU A 264 -24.95 23.79 -8.39
CA LEU A 264 -24.04 23.25 -7.37
C LEU A 264 -24.80 22.43 -6.31
N ASN A 265 -26.01 22.87 -5.93
CA ASN A 265 -26.89 22.16 -5.01
C ASN A 265 -27.55 20.91 -5.60
N SER A 266 -27.58 20.78 -6.94
CA SER A 266 -28.17 19.62 -7.62
C SER A 266 -27.24 18.42 -7.71
N PHE A 267 -25.96 18.60 -7.39
CA PHE A 267 -24.99 17.52 -7.46
C PHE A 267 -25.23 16.46 -6.38
N GLU A 268 -24.94 15.21 -6.74
CA GLU A 268 -25.00 14.10 -5.80
C GLU A 268 -23.95 14.29 -4.71
N VAL A 269 -24.32 13.98 -3.46
CA VAL A 269 -23.42 14.08 -2.31
C VAL A 269 -22.41 12.94 -2.37
N THR A 270 -21.12 13.27 -2.44
CA THR A 270 -20.01 12.30 -2.58
C THR A 270 -19.19 12.17 -1.30
N GLY A 271 -19.67 12.71 -0.18
CA GLY A 271 -18.92 12.74 1.06
C GLY A 271 -19.81 12.79 2.30
N LYS A 272 -19.17 12.79 3.47
CA LYS A 272 -19.84 12.86 4.77
C LYS A 272 -19.38 14.09 5.54
N VAL A 273 -20.24 14.57 6.43
CA VAL A 273 -19.96 15.70 7.31
C VAL A 273 -20.09 15.23 8.75
N ASP A 274 -19.06 15.45 9.56
CA ASP A 274 -19.11 15.33 11.01
C ASP A 274 -19.07 16.71 11.64
N VAL A 275 -20.05 16.99 12.50
CA VAL A 275 -20.28 18.29 13.14
C VAL A 275 -20.03 18.25 14.66
N ASN A 276 -19.67 17.08 15.18
CA ASN A 276 -19.51 16.81 16.61
C ASN A 276 -18.06 16.93 17.08
N GLY A 277 -17.14 17.27 16.17
CA GLY A 277 -15.71 17.36 16.42
C GLY A 277 -15.30 18.61 17.20
N PHE A 278 -14.13 18.52 17.81
CA PHE A 278 -13.42 19.63 18.44
C PHE A 278 -11.96 19.54 18.03
N ALA A 279 -11.35 20.68 17.76
CA ALA A 279 -9.94 20.69 17.43
C ALA A 279 -9.09 20.48 18.69
N GLU A 280 -7.96 19.79 18.53
CA GLU A 280 -7.12 19.37 19.65
C GLU A 280 -6.64 20.56 20.52
N PRO A 281 -6.54 20.38 21.85
CA PRO A 281 -5.99 21.40 22.73
C PRO A 281 -4.56 21.79 22.31
N ASN A 282 -4.26 23.08 22.39
CA ASN A 282 -2.92 23.60 22.09
C ASN A 282 -2.60 24.74 23.05
N SER A 283 -1.51 24.57 23.81
CA SER A 283 -1.12 25.53 24.84
C SER A 283 -0.37 26.75 24.29
N ASN A 284 0.06 26.72 23.02
CA ASN A 284 0.88 27.76 22.41
C ASN A 284 0.80 27.71 20.86
N TYR A 285 -0.37 28.01 20.31
CA TYR A 285 -0.57 28.14 18.86
C TYR A 285 -0.15 29.53 18.40
N VAL A 286 1.06 29.64 17.85
CA VAL A 286 1.63 30.94 17.44
C VAL A 286 1.23 31.27 16.00
N ILE A 287 0.63 32.45 15.81
CA ILE A 287 0.39 33.08 14.51
C ILE A 287 1.36 34.25 14.32
N ASN A 288 1.84 34.44 13.09
CA ASN A 288 2.74 35.53 12.74
C ASN A 288 2.11 36.46 11.71
N LYS A 289 2.56 37.72 11.65
CA LYS A 289 2.24 38.62 10.53
C LYS A 289 2.84 38.05 9.23
N TYR A 290 2.15 38.21 8.10
CA TYR A 290 2.53 37.65 6.79
C TYR A 290 3.94 38.04 6.29
N ASN A 291 4.48 39.18 6.76
CA ASN A 291 5.81 39.68 6.40
C ASN A 291 6.93 39.17 7.35
N ASN A 292 6.55 38.43 8.40
CA ASN A 292 7.42 37.91 9.45
C ASN A 292 8.39 38.97 10.03
N ASP A 293 7.90 40.19 10.26
CA ASP A 293 8.69 41.29 10.83
C ASP A 293 9.01 41.16 12.33
N GLY A 294 8.62 40.03 12.94
CA GLY A 294 8.72 39.77 14.37
C GLY A 294 7.40 40.00 15.13
N THR A 295 6.35 40.48 14.46
CA THR A 295 5.00 40.56 15.04
C THR A 295 4.34 39.18 15.08
N SER A 296 4.03 38.70 16.28
CA SER A 296 3.36 37.42 16.50
C SER A 296 2.39 37.48 17.68
N TYR A 297 1.50 36.49 17.75
CA TYR A 297 0.56 36.29 18.85
C TYR A 297 0.42 34.80 19.15
N ALA A 298 0.37 34.45 20.44
CA ALA A 298 0.26 33.07 20.89
C ALA A 298 -1.15 32.80 21.42
N LEU A 299 -1.91 31.99 20.68
CA LEU A 299 -3.24 31.55 21.06
C LEU A 299 -3.16 30.31 21.95
N LYS A 300 -4.10 30.18 22.88
CA LYS A 300 -4.22 29.04 23.77
C LYS A 300 -5.62 28.45 23.70
N PHE A 301 -5.70 27.16 23.41
CA PHE A 301 -6.91 26.36 23.36
C PHE A 301 -6.86 25.32 24.48
N ASP A 302 -7.54 25.59 25.59
CA ASP A 302 -7.52 24.73 26.79
C ASP A 302 -8.92 24.31 27.27
N GLY A 303 -9.98 24.72 26.56
CA GLY A 303 -11.37 24.40 26.88
C GLY A 303 -11.90 25.07 28.15
N SER A 304 -11.13 25.97 28.78
CA SER A 304 -11.59 26.72 29.95
C SER A 304 -12.66 27.74 29.58
N ASP A 305 -13.50 28.12 30.55
CA ASP A 305 -14.46 29.20 30.36
C ASP A 305 -13.74 30.55 30.43
N LYS A 306 -14.00 31.42 29.46
CA LYS A 306 -13.43 32.77 29.40
C LYS A 306 -14.52 33.82 29.27
N LEU A 307 -14.34 34.91 30.03
CA LEU A 307 -15.19 36.09 29.95
C LEU A 307 -14.64 37.03 28.87
N VAL A 308 -15.53 37.53 28.02
CA VAL A 308 -15.27 38.52 26.97
C VAL A 308 -16.24 39.69 27.15
N SER A 309 -16.19 40.35 28.31
CA SER A 309 -17.18 41.34 28.75
C SER A 309 -17.37 42.54 27.82
N ASP A 310 -16.37 42.83 26.99
CA ASP A 310 -16.32 43.98 26.09
C ASP A 310 -16.35 43.54 24.61
N ALA A 311 -16.87 42.35 24.33
CA ALA A 311 -17.15 41.85 22.98
C ALA A 311 -18.14 42.78 22.26
N LEU A 312 -17.93 42.99 20.96
CA LEU A 312 -18.94 43.63 20.10
C LEU A 312 -20.02 42.63 19.68
N ASP A 313 -19.69 41.34 19.66
CA ASP A 313 -20.69 40.29 19.44
C ASP A 313 -21.65 40.19 20.64
N THR A 314 -22.85 40.74 20.45
CA THR A 314 -23.95 40.63 21.42
C THR A 314 -24.62 39.24 21.44
N GLY A 315 -24.24 38.35 20.52
CA GLY A 315 -24.70 36.97 20.43
C GLY A 315 -24.06 36.03 21.45
N ILE A 316 -22.94 36.43 22.07
CA ILE A 316 -22.24 35.62 23.08
C ILE A 316 -23.06 35.54 24.39
N PRO A 317 -23.57 34.37 24.79
CA PRO A 317 -24.39 34.23 25.99
C PRO A 317 -23.61 34.59 27.26
N SER A 318 -24.11 35.57 28.02
CA SER A 318 -23.46 36.09 29.24
C SER A 318 -21.98 36.48 29.05
N ASN A 319 -21.58 36.85 27.83
CA ASN A 319 -20.20 37.15 27.46
C ASN A 319 -19.22 36.02 27.83
N THR A 320 -19.66 34.77 27.88
CA THR A 320 -18.84 33.63 28.29
C THR A 320 -18.65 32.67 27.12
N ILE A 321 -17.40 32.29 26.84
CA ILE A 321 -17.03 31.34 25.79
C ILE A 321 -16.29 30.14 26.38
N ARG A 322 -16.33 29.01 25.68
CA ARG A 322 -15.37 27.92 25.82
C ARG A 322 -14.15 28.25 24.99
N ASN A 323 -12.98 28.29 25.62
CA ASN A 323 -11.71 28.59 24.98
C ASN A 323 -11.14 27.37 24.23
N THR A 324 -11.95 26.87 23.30
CA THR A 324 -11.65 25.86 22.29
C THR A 324 -12.60 26.07 21.11
N GLU A 325 -12.33 25.42 19.99
CA GLU A 325 -13.10 25.58 18.74
C GLU A 325 -13.80 24.29 18.39
N ARG A 326 -15.01 24.44 17.84
CA ARG A 326 -15.69 23.33 17.17
C ARG A 326 -14.92 22.96 15.92
N LEU A 327 -14.91 21.69 15.54
CA LEU A 327 -14.30 21.22 14.30
C LEU A 327 -15.37 20.51 13.47
N ILE A 328 -15.66 21.05 12.29
CA ILE A 328 -16.52 20.43 11.30
C ILE A 328 -15.65 19.74 10.25
N THR A 329 -15.77 18.42 10.14
CA THR A 329 -14.95 17.60 9.25
C THR A 329 -15.77 17.12 8.05
N PHE A 330 -15.30 17.47 6.86
CA PHE A 330 -15.81 17.02 5.56
C PHE A 330 -14.91 15.90 5.04
N THR A 331 -15.43 14.68 5.00
CA THR A 331 -14.69 13.49 4.52
C THR A 331 -15.20 13.08 3.14
N GLY A 332 -14.37 13.27 2.12
CA GLY A 332 -14.65 12.83 0.75
C GLY A 332 -14.62 11.31 0.60
N ASP A 333 -15.15 10.80 -0.49
CA ASP A 333 -15.15 9.37 -0.84
C ASP A 333 -13.78 8.82 -1.29
N GLY A 334 -12.77 9.67 -1.44
CA GLY A 334 -11.44 9.28 -1.90
C GLY A 334 -11.31 9.05 -3.41
N THR A 335 -12.37 9.23 -4.19
CA THR A 335 -12.40 8.85 -5.62
C THR A 335 -12.99 9.94 -6.54
N SER A 336 -14.06 10.63 -6.13
CA SER A 336 -14.72 11.65 -6.96
C SER A 336 -13.84 12.89 -7.16
N MET A 337 -13.75 13.39 -8.39
CA MET A 337 -13.00 14.64 -8.67
C MET A 337 -13.84 15.90 -8.38
N GLN A 338 -15.15 15.74 -8.22
CA GLN A 338 -16.04 16.76 -7.69
C GLN A 338 -16.58 16.25 -6.35
N GLN A 339 -16.01 16.74 -5.25
CA GLN A 339 -16.45 16.42 -3.90
C GLN A 339 -17.61 17.34 -3.51
N VAL A 340 -18.71 16.76 -3.06
CA VAL A 340 -19.94 17.51 -2.73
C VAL A 340 -20.41 17.14 -1.34
N PHE A 341 -20.61 18.16 -0.52
CA PHE A 341 -21.09 18.06 0.85
C PHE A 341 -22.36 18.90 1.00
N THR A 342 -23.25 18.46 1.89
CA THR A 342 -24.40 19.26 2.33
C THR A 342 -24.36 19.36 3.84
N ILE A 343 -24.52 20.58 4.35
CA ILE A 343 -24.57 20.88 5.78
C ILE A 343 -25.78 21.78 6.06
N ASP A 344 -26.47 21.52 7.15
CA ASP A 344 -27.51 22.41 7.64
C ASP A 344 -26.87 23.64 8.28
N ALA A 345 -27.36 24.83 7.93
CA ALA A 345 -26.85 26.11 8.37
C ALA A 345 -26.76 26.25 9.89
N SER A 346 -27.66 25.62 10.66
CA SER A 346 -27.62 25.62 12.13
C SER A 346 -26.34 24.99 12.69
N GLN A 347 -25.69 24.11 11.92
CA GLN A 347 -24.47 23.42 12.34
C GLN A 347 -23.24 24.32 12.30
N LEU A 348 -23.28 25.47 11.63
CA LEU A 348 -22.19 26.45 11.61
C LEU A 348 -22.14 27.32 12.88
N SER A 349 -23.12 27.21 13.78
CA SER A 349 -23.17 28.06 14.98
C SER A 349 -21.98 27.82 15.92
N ASN A 350 -21.48 28.86 16.56
CA ASN A 350 -20.56 28.69 17.70
C ASN A 350 -21.23 28.03 18.91
N THR A 351 -22.57 28.03 18.98
CA THR A 351 -23.29 27.35 20.07
C THR A 351 -23.47 25.87 19.75
N TYR A 352 -23.00 25.01 20.65
CA TYR A 352 -23.19 23.57 20.57
C TYR A 352 -23.34 22.98 21.97
N ASN A 353 -24.29 22.08 22.17
CA ASN A 353 -24.59 21.47 23.48
C ASN A 353 -24.75 22.49 24.62
N ASN A 354 -25.40 23.63 24.34
CA ASN A 354 -25.62 24.76 25.28
C ASN A 354 -24.34 25.48 25.75
N GLU A 355 -23.20 25.25 25.09
CA GLU A 355 -21.96 26.00 25.29
C GLU A 355 -21.65 26.84 24.05
N TYR A 356 -21.08 28.03 24.23
CA TYR A 356 -20.64 28.90 23.14
C TYR A 356 -19.13 28.76 22.95
N TYR A 357 -18.70 28.22 21.82
CA TYR A 357 -17.28 28.01 21.51
C TYR A 357 -16.66 29.23 20.84
N ARG A 358 -15.35 29.42 20.99
CA ARG A 358 -14.69 30.65 20.51
C ARG A 358 -14.65 30.81 18.97
N GLY A 359 -14.91 29.73 18.24
CA GLY A 359 -14.78 29.66 16.79
C GLY A 359 -15.27 28.32 16.23
N VAL A 360 -15.45 28.26 14.91
CA VAL A 360 -15.73 27.05 14.15
C VAL A 360 -14.61 26.82 13.13
N ASP A 361 -13.86 25.74 13.35
CA ASP A 361 -12.81 25.25 12.47
C ASP A 361 -13.38 24.28 11.42
N PHE A 362 -12.67 24.14 10.30
CA PHE A 362 -13.05 23.24 9.22
C PHE A 362 -11.91 22.29 8.83
N ALA A 363 -12.24 21.02 8.58
CA ALA A 363 -11.31 20.02 8.09
C ALA A 363 -11.83 19.36 6.82
N PHE A 364 -10.96 19.14 5.84
CA PHE A 364 -11.26 18.39 4.62
C PHE A 364 -10.34 17.18 4.51
N GLU A 365 -10.92 15.99 4.54
CA GLU A 365 -10.21 14.70 4.52
C GLU A 365 -10.65 13.85 3.34
N GLY A 366 -9.80 12.90 2.91
CA GLY A 366 -10.15 12.00 1.81
C GLY A 366 -10.38 12.71 0.46
N ILE A 367 -9.91 13.95 0.30
CA ILE A 367 -10.07 14.71 -0.96
C ILE A 367 -9.00 14.26 -1.97
N PRO A 368 -9.35 13.79 -3.18
CA PRO A 368 -8.37 13.44 -4.21
C PRO A 368 -7.51 14.63 -4.65
N LYS A 369 -6.32 14.38 -5.19
CA LYS A 369 -5.44 15.46 -5.70
C LYS A 369 -6.08 16.12 -6.92
N GLY A 370 -6.20 17.45 -6.90
CA GLY A 370 -6.84 18.22 -7.97
C GLY A 370 -8.37 18.19 -7.95
N ALA A 371 -8.99 17.57 -6.94
CA ALA A 371 -10.44 17.59 -6.80
C ALA A 371 -10.96 18.97 -6.37
N SER A 372 -12.16 19.27 -6.83
CA SER A 372 -12.92 20.46 -6.46
C SER A 372 -13.92 20.10 -5.39
N VAL A 373 -14.22 21.04 -4.50
CA VAL A 373 -15.09 20.84 -3.36
C VAL A 373 -16.23 21.85 -3.40
N VAL A 374 -17.46 21.36 -3.23
CA VAL A 374 -18.67 22.15 -3.05
C VAL A 374 -19.25 21.82 -1.69
N VAL A 375 -19.45 22.84 -0.86
CA VAL A 375 -20.18 22.73 0.41
C VAL A 375 -21.49 23.49 0.26
N ASN A 376 -22.60 22.76 0.10
CA ASN A 376 -23.94 23.33 0.08
C ASN A 376 -24.42 23.54 1.51
N VAL A 377 -24.63 24.81 1.88
CA VAL A 377 -25.20 25.21 3.18
C VAL A 377 -26.68 25.50 2.99
N THR A 378 -27.55 24.79 3.72
CA THR A 378 -29.02 24.79 3.51
C THR A 378 -29.77 25.02 4.81
N GLY A 379 -31.06 25.39 4.74
CA GLY A 379 -31.98 25.28 5.89
C GLY A 379 -32.14 26.51 6.81
N SER A 380 -31.32 27.57 6.69
CA SER A 380 -31.54 28.84 7.41
C SER A 380 -31.38 30.06 6.51
N SER A 381 -32.27 31.04 6.68
CA SER A 381 -32.16 32.34 6.01
C SER A 381 -31.13 33.26 6.65
N ASN A 382 -30.81 33.08 7.93
CA ASN A 382 -29.84 33.92 8.66
C ASN A 382 -28.77 33.03 9.30
N ILE A 383 -27.50 33.35 9.06
CA ILE A 383 -26.34 32.61 9.54
C ILE A 383 -25.35 33.60 10.14
N GLU A 384 -24.90 33.33 11.36
CA GLU A 384 -23.89 34.12 12.05
C GLU A 384 -22.99 33.19 12.88
N PHE A 385 -21.68 33.30 12.69
CA PHE A 385 -20.68 32.57 13.48
C PHE A 385 -19.30 33.24 13.39
N HIS A 386 -18.46 33.03 14.41
CA HIS A 386 -17.03 33.26 14.41
C HIS A 386 -16.30 32.15 13.68
N ASN A 387 -15.55 32.51 12.66
CA ASN A 387 -14.61 31.62 12.00
C ASN A 387 -13.48 31.25 12.98
N GLY A 388 -13.11 29.97 12.98
CA GLY A 388 -12.03 29.48 13.81
C GLY A 388 -10.66 29.87 13.28
N TRP A 389 -9.65 29.76 14.13
CA TRP A 389 -8.26 30.08 13.81
C TRP A 389 -7.57 28.96 13.02
N ARG A 390 -8.21 27.79 12.89
CA ARG A 390 -7.58 26.58 12.35
C ARG A 390 -8.41 25.94 11.23
N PHE A 391 -7.70 25.40 10.24
CA PHE A 391 -8.27 24.83 9.04
C PHE A 391 -7.38 23.69 8.56
N TRP A 392 -7.95 22.52 8.32
CA TRP A 392 -7.21 21.33 7.88
C TRP A 392 -7.52 21.00 6.43
N TRP A 393 -6.47 20.77 5.65
CA TRP A 393 -6.53 20.27 4.30
C TRP A 393 -5.74 18.97 4.19
N LYS A 394 -6.43 17.86 3.90
CA LYS A 394 -5.88 16.51 3.79
C LYS A 394 -5.03 16.11 5.01
N GLY A 395 -5.57 16.38 6.20
CA GLY A 395 -4.92 16.09 7.49
C GLY A 395 -3.81 17.07 7.91
N THR A 396 -3.51 18.10 7.11
CA THR A 396 -2.53 19.14 7.47
C THR A 396 -3.25 20.40 7.91
N GLU A 397 -2.90 20.96 9.07
CA GLU A 397 -3.38 22.28 9.51
C GLU A 397 -2.68 23.36 8.67
N ILE A 398 -3.43 24.17 7.91
CA ILE A 398 -2.90 25.05 6.88
C ILE A 398 -3.13 26.54 7.13
N SER A 399 -3.82 26.96 8.19
CA SER A 399 -4.33 28.34 8.34
C SER A 399 -3.23 29.40 8.29
N ARG A 400 -2.02 29.04 8.71
CA ARG A 400 -0.82 29.89 8.66
C ARG A 400 -0.08 29.85 7.32
N GLY A 401 -0.68 29.26 6.29
CA GLY A 401 -0.07 29.15 4.95
C GLY A 401 0.23 30.52 4.34
N TYR A 402 -0.52 31.55 4.73
CA TYR A 402 -0.25 32.93 4.35
C TYR A 402 1.13 33.44 4.80
N GLU A 403 1.71 32.92 5.89
CA GLU A 403 3.03 33.32 6.41
C GLU A 403 4.17 33.01 5.42
N THR A 404 3.94 32.08 4.49
CA THR A 404 4.92 31.66 3.48
C THR A 404 4.76 32.40 2.16
N GLN A 405 3.83 33.35 2.11
CA GLN A 405 3.43 34.08 0.91
C GLN A 405 3.05 33.18 -0.27
N TYR A 406 2.46 32.01 0.04
CA TYR A 406 1.99 31.01 -0.93
C TYR A 406 3.07 30.39 -1.81
N SER A 407 4.36 30.55 -1.50
CA SER A 407 5.44 30.17 -2.42
C SER A 407 6.40 29.12 -1.85
N GLY A 408 6.69 28.09 -2.66
CA GLY A 408 7.82 27.17 -2.51
C GLY A 408 7.86 26.31 -1.25
N THR A 409 6.76 26.27 -0.47
CA THR A 409 6.65 25.47 0.75
C THR A 409 5.40 24.60 0.71
N PRO A 410 5.44 23.38 1.29
CA PRO A 410 4.27 22.51 1.34
C PRO A 410 3.04 23.16 1.99
N LEU A 411 3.24 24.00 3.01
CA LEU A 411 2.17 24.69 3.73
C LEU A 411 1.48 25.76 2.86
N GLY A 412 2.26 26.62 2.20
CA GLY A 412 1.74 27.65 1.31
C GLY A 412 1.01 27.07 0.10
N GLU A 413 1.58 26.02 -0.51
CA GLU A 413 0.95 25.30 -1.63
C GLU A 413 -0.37 24.64 -1.23
N ALA A 414 -0.43 24.04 -0.03
CA ALA A 414 -1.66 23.44 0.49
C ALA A 414 -2.75 24.49 0.75
N TYR A 415 -2.39 25.66 1.31
CA TYR A 415 -3.31 26.78 1.52
C TYR A 415 -3.88 27.35 0.23
N ALA A 416 -3.01 27.60 -0.76
CA ALA A 416 -3.43 28.05 -2.08
C ALA A 416 -4.30 27.01 -2.79
N THR A 417 -3.97 25.72 -2.65
CA THR A 417 -4.78 24.62 -3.21
C THR A 417 -6.16 24.57 -2.57
N ALA A 418 -6.25 24.59 -1.23
CA ALA A 418 -7.53 24.58 -0.52
C ALA A 418 -8.40 25.79 -0.90
N SER A 419 -7.80 26.99 -0.97
CA SER A 419 -8.49 28.22 -1.37
C SER A 419 -9.06 28.15 -2.80
N GLN A 420 -8.39 27.44 -3.71
CA GLN A 420 -8.86 27.23 -5.09
C GLN A 420 -9.80 26.02 -5.23
N SER A 421 -9.77 25.08 -4.28
CA SER A 421 -10.60 23.88 -4.30
C SER A 421 -11.97 24.08 -3.70
N VAL A 422 -12.14 24.92 -2.68
CA VAL A 422 -13.39 24.99 -1.89
C VAL A 422 -14.35 26.08 -2.38
N MET A 423 -15.62 25.70 -2.56
CA MET A 423 -16.77 26.57 -2.82
C MET A 423 -17.81 26.43 -1.72
N TRP A 424 -18.08 27.51 -0.98
CA TRP A 424 -19.17 27.63 -0.01
C TRP A 424 -20.41 28.18 -0.70
N ASN A 425 -21.40 27.32 -0.93
CA ASN A 425 -22.66 27.67 -1.58
C ASN A 425 -23.77 27.82 -0.54
N PHE A 426 -24.09 29.06 -0.16
CA PHE A 426 -25.13 29.39 0.82
C PHE A 426 -26.50 29.48 0.13
N VAL A 427 -27.13 28.32 -0.07
CA VAL A 427 -28.27 28.13 -0.99
C VAL A 427 -29.48 28.98 -0.60
N ASP A 428 -29.86 28.91 0.68
CA ASP A 428 -31.10 29.50 1.21
C ASP A 428 -30.86 30.81 1.99
N THR A 429 -29.60 31.23 2.12
CA THR A 429 -29.21 32.30 3.03
C THR A 429 -29.54 33.68 2.49
N GLN A 430 -30.27 34.44 3.29
CA GLN A 430 -30.64 35.84 3.06
C GLN A 430 -29.74 36.83 3.81
N SER A 431 -29.15 36.41 4.94
CA SER A 431 -28.17 37.17 5.72
C SER A 431 -27.08 36.25 6.22
N LEU A 432 -25.86 36.45 5.75
CA LEU A 432 -24.66 35.77 6.23
C LEU A 432 -23.80 36.77 6.99
N THR A 433 -23.35 36.41 8.19
CA THR A 433 -22.31 37.12 8.94
C THR A 433 -21.22 36.11 9.31
N ILE A 434 -19.99 36.36 8.84
CA ILE A 434 -18.82 35.57 9.25
C ILE A 434 -17.94 36.50 10.07
N ARG A 435 -17.92 36.28 11.38
CA ARG A 435 -17.12 37.04 12.35
C ARG A 435 -15.67 36.56 12.36
N GLY A 436 -14.77 37.46 12.73
CA GLY A 436 -13.37 37.16 12.96
C GLY A 436 -13.12 36.27 14.17
N GLY A 437 -11.87 35.84 14.34
CA GLY A 437 -11.48 34.96 15.44
C GLY A 437 -11.42 35.70 16.77
N ILE A 438 -11.78 35.01 17.85
CA ILE A 438 -11.63 35.56 19.21
C ILE A 438 -10.19 35.30 19.70
N ALA A 439 -9.49 36.36 20.09
CA ALA A 439 -8.14 36.36 20.67
C ALA A 439 -8.13 37.21 21.96
N GLY A 440 -7.75 36.62 23.08
CA GLY A 440 -7.84 37.24 24.41
C GLY A 440 -6.68 36.94 25.34
N GLU A 441 -5.63 36.30 24.85
CA GLU A 441 -4.54 35.76 25.64
C GLU A 441 -3.72 36.84 26.37
N ASP A 442 -3.67 38.07 25.84
CA ASP A 442 -3.08 39.23 26.52
C ASP A 442 -4.02 39.91 27.53
N ARG A 443 -5.28 39.48 27.66
CA ARG A 443 -6.19 40.05 28.65
C ARG A 443 -5.77 39.63 30.06
N ALA A 444 -5.77 40.59 30.98
CA ALA A 444 -5.45 40.32 32.38
C ALA A 444 -6.45 39.36 33.06
N ASP A 445 -7.73 39.40 32.66
CA ASP A 445 -8.81 38.56 33.20
C ASP A 445 -8.85 37.14 32.60
N TRP A 446 -8.01 36.83 31.61
CA TRP A 446 -7.82 35.47 31.11
C TRP A 446 -6.77 34.69 31.90
N GLU A 447 -6.10 35.32 32.87
CA GLU A 447 -5.14 34.71 33.82
C GLU A 447 -3.91 34.06 33.15
N TYR A 448 -3.60 34.41 31.90
CA TYR A 448 -2.39 33.95 31.18
C TYR A 448 -1.20 34.90 31.34
N GLY A 449 -1.25 35.83 32.29
CA GLY A 449 -0.18 36.82 32.52
C GLY A 449 -0.25 38.05 31.61
N GLY A 450 -1.41 38.32 31.03
CA GLY A 450 -1.68 39.44 30.13
C GLY A 450 -1.48 40.82 30.75
N ALA A 451 -1.25 41.83 29.90
CA ALA A 451 -1.00 43.21 30.32
C ALA A 451 -2.30 43.94 30.69
N THR A 452 -2.24 44.89 31.63
CA THR A 452 -3.39 45.78 31.92
C THR A 452 -3.42 47.01 31.00
N ILE A 453 -2.27 47.39 30.44
CA ILE A 453 -2.10 48.54 29.53
C ILE A 453 -1.46 48.01 28.25
N GLY A 454 -2.10 48.28 27.10
CA GLY A 454 -1.60 47.84 25.79
C GLY A 454 -1.80 46.35 25.49
N ALA A 455 -2.72 45.67 26.19
CA ALA A 455 -3.12 44.30 25.86
C ALA A 455 -3.67 44.20 24.44
N LYS A 456 -3.15 43.26 23.64
CA LYS A 456 -3.65 42.99 22.29
C LYS A 456 -4.76 41.95 22.37
N TRP A 457 -5.99 42.34 22.07
CA TRP A 457 -7.11 41.39 22.11
C TRP A 457 -8.27 41.88 21.24
N THR A 458 -9.05 40.96 20.72
CA THR A 458 -10.28 41.23 19.97
C THR A 458 -11.21 40.02 20.01
N ASP A 459 -12.50 40.22 19.86
CA ASP A 459 -13.47 39.14 19.62
C ASP A 459 -13.72 38.92 18.13
N ASP A 460 -13.07 39.67 17.25
CA ASP A 460 -13.48 39.78 15.85
C ASP A 460 -12.26 40.00 14.94
N ASP A 461 -11.23 39.18 15.12
CA ASP A 461 -9.97 39.30 14.38
C ASP A 461 -10.08 38.83 12.93
N PRO A 462 -9.84 39.70 11.93
CA PRO A 462 -9.90 39.30 10.53
C PRO A 462 -8.80 38.31 10.13
N ALA A 463 -7.76 38.13 10.95
CA ALA A 463 -6.68 37.19 10.70
C ALA A 463 -7.10 35.71 10.72
N ALA A 464 -8.22 35.39 11.36
CA ALA A 464 -8.86 34.08 11.26
C ALA A 464 -9.56 33.94 9.90
N ALA A 465 -8.76 33.86 8.84
CA ALA A 465 -9.20 33.96 7.45
C ALA A 465 -10.12 32.82 7.02
N MET A 466 -11.09 33.13 6.15
CA MET A 466 -11.98 32.13 5.55
C MET A 466 -11.40 31.62 4.22
N ILE A 467 -11.22 30.30 4.13
CA ILE A 467 -10.60 29.62 2.98
C ILE A 467 -11.68 29.16 1.99
N GLY A 468 -11.46 29.45 0.71
CA GLY A 468 -12.38 29.10 -0.38
C GLY A 468 -13.18 30.28 -0.92
N SER A 469 -13.94 30.03 -1.98
CA SER A 469 -14.89 30.99 -2.57
C SER A 469 -16.24 30.92 -1.88
N ILE A 470 -16.96 32.04 -1.83
CA ILE A 470 -18.24 32.22 -1.14
C ILE A 470 -19.30 32.69 -2.15
N LEU A 471 -20.43 31.97 -2.19
CA LEU A 471 -21.59 32.29 -3.02
C LEU A 471 -22.83 32.45 -2.13
N VAL A 472 -23.39 33.66 -2.09
CA VAL A 472 -24.64 34.01 -1.39
C VAL A 472 -25.61 34.59 -2.44
N PRO A 473 -26.31 33.75 -3.21
CA PRO A 473 -26.96 34.15 -4.46
C PRO A 473 -28.16 35.08 -4.27
N ASN A 474 -28.86 35.00 -3.13
CA ASN A 474 -30.11 35.74 -2.89
C ASN A 474 -30.06 36.62 -1.62
N GLY A 475 -28.92 36.65 -0.94
CA GLY A 475 -28.76 37.30 0.36
C GLY A 475 -27.64 38.33 0.45
N SER A 476 -27.53 38.94 1.62
CA SER A 476 -26.44 39.84 1.99
C SER A 476 -25.34 39.09 2.75
N PHE A 477 -24.11 39.59 2.67
CA PHE A 477 -22.94 39.08 3.39
C PHE A 477 -22.24 40.21 4.16
N ASP A 478 -22.24 40.11 5.48
CA ASP A 478 -21.49 40.94 6.42
C ASP A 478 -20.19 40.20 6.80
N ASP A 479 -19.10 40.57 6.13
CA ASP A 479 -17.82 39.89 6.22
C ASP A 479 -16.91 40.62 7.20
N HIS A 480 -16.41 39.92 8.21
CA HIS A 480 -15.46 40.46 9.17
C HIS A 480 -14.08 39.79 9.05
N VAL A 481 -13.92 38.82 8.15
CA VAL A 481 -12.71 38.01 7.98
C VAL A 481 -11.97 38.38 6.71
N THR A 482 -10.68 38.04 6.66
CA THR A 482 -9.99 37.99 5.37
C THR A 482 -10.50 36.80 4.57
N THR A 483 -11.05 37.03 3.38
CA THR A 483 -11.53 35.96 2.50
C THR A 483 -10.52 35.66 1.40
N ASN A 484 -10.20 34.39 1.17
CA ASN A 484 -9.15 34.01 0.23
C ASN A 484 -9.64 33.79 -1.22
N GLY A 485 -10.85 33.25 -1.40
CA GLY A 485 -11.45 33.01 -2.70
C GLY A 485 -12.32 34.16 -3.20
N ARG A 486 -13.14 33.88 -4.22
CA ARG A 486 -14.09 34.87 -4.76
C ARG A 486 -15.31 35.04 -3.88
N VAL A 487 -15.92 36.22 -3.92
CA VAL A 487 -17.09 36.55 -3.09
C VAL A 487 -18.21 37.10 -3.95
N TYR A 488 -19.25 36.30 -4.16
CA TYR A 488 -20.39 36.63 -5.01
C TYR A 488 -21.67 36.73 -4.17
N VAL A 489 -22.24 37.92 -4.12
CA VAL A 489 -23.35 38.27 -3.23
C VAL A 489 -24.49 38.87 -4.04
N GLY A 490 -25.70 38.34 -3.89
CA GLY A 490 -26.89 38.79 -4.63
C GLY A 490 -27.50 40.09 -4.11
N VAL A 491 -27.25 40.44 -2.84
CA VAL A 491 -27.78 41.65 -2.21
C VAL A 491 -26.63 42.54 -1.76
N ASP A 492 -26.45 42.78 -0.46
CA ASP A 492 -25.47 43.74 0.04
C ASP A 492 -24.21 43.03 0.54
N PHE A 493 -23.05 43.63 0.32
CA PHE A 493 -21.77 43.11 0.82
C PHE A 493 -21.09 44.16 1.69
N SER A 494 -20.74 43.79 2.93
CA SER A 494 -20.01 44.66 3.85
C SER A 494 -18.66 44.04 4.17
N MET A 495 -17.57 44.81 4.04
CA MET A 495 -16.29 44.50 4.68
C MET A 495 -16.24 45.26 6.00
N ASN A 496 -16.58 44.58 7.09
CA ASN A 496 -16.92 45.14 8.38
C ASN A 496 -16.01 44.57 9.48
N SER A 497 -14.82 45.11 9.63
CA SER A 497 -13.96 44.85 10.79
C SER A 497 -13.83 46.12 11.67
N PRO A 498 -14.70 46.36 12.66
CA PRO A 498 -14.80 47.67 13.34
C PRO A 498 -14.01 47.76 14.65
N LYS A 499 -13.66 46.63 15.28
CA LYS A 499 -13.03 46.62 16.60
C LYS A 499 -11.53 46.82 16.51
N VAL A 500 -10.95 47.67 17.35
CA VAL A 500 -9.48 47.77 17.49
C VAL A 500 -8.99 46.63 18.38
N ALA A 501 -8.04 45.85 17.88
CA ALA A 501 -7.31 44.86 18.65
C ALA A 501 -6.06 45.44 19.34
N ALA A 502 -5.30 46.25 18.62
CA ALA A 502 -4.06 46.87 19.09
C ALA A 502 -3.63 48.07 18.22
N ALA A 503 -2.65 48.82 18.70
CA ALA A 503 -1.99 49.88 17.94
C ALA A 503 -0.58 49.44 17.52
N PHE A 504 -0.23 49.68 16.26
CA PHE A 504 1.06 49.38 15.64
C PHE A 504 1.68 50.65 15.03
N ASP A 505 2.88 50.54 14.45
CA ASP A 505 3.55 51.66 13.78
C ASP A 505 2.73 52.22 12.60
N GLU A 506 1.89 51.38 11.98
CA GLU A 506 0.94 51.72 10.92
C GLU A 506 -0.45 52.12 11.46
N GLY A 507 -0.55 52.47 12.75
CA GLY A 507 -1.78 52.90 13.40
C GLY A 507 -2.57 51.77 14.06
N ASN A 508 -3.83 52.04 14.40
CA ASN A 508 -4.72 51.03 14.97
C ASN A 508 -5.02 49.94 13.96
N SER A 509 -5.15 48.71 14.45
CA SER A 509 -5.53 47.52 13.69
C SER A 509 -6.64 46.77 14.41
N ALA A 510 -7.50 46.12 13.65
CA ALA A 510 -8.47 45.15 14.14
C ALA A 510 -7.90 43.76 14.39
N SER A 511 -6.62 43.55 14.08
CA SER A 511 -5.92 42.29 14.28
C SER A 511 -4.84 42.36 15.35
N VAL A 512 -4.70 41.31 16.16
CA VAL A 512 -3.62 41.18 17.17
C VAL A 512 -2.23 41.03 16.56
N ILE A 513 -2.16 40.77 15.25
CA ILE A 513 -0.92 40.67 14.46
C ILE A 513 -0.82 41.71 13.33
N ASP A 514 -1.65 42.76 13.34
CA ASP A 514 -1.65 43.81 12.31
C ASP A 514 -1.96 43.28 10.90
N MET A 515 -2.78 42.21 10.81
CA MET A 515 -3.31 41.66 9.58
C MET A 515 -4.79 42.01 9.46
N ASP A 516 -5.05 43.26 9.11
CA ASP A 516 -6.40 43.80 8.92
C ASP A 516 -7.16 43.12 7.77
N GLN A 517 -8.47 43.37 7.70
CA GLN A 517 -9.34 42.68 6.75
C GLN A 517 -8.97 42.98 5.30
N GLU A 518 -8.71 41.90 4.55
CA GLU A 518 -8.40 41.91 3.14
C GLU A 518 -9.31 40.94 2.36
N ARG A 519 -9.44 41.17 1.06
CA ARG A 519 -10.19 40.29 0.17
C ARG A 519 -9.27 39.82 -0.96
N HIS A 520 -8.91 38.53 -0.99
CA HIS A 520 -8.07 37.93 -2.04
C HIS A 520 -8.90 37.31 -3.18
N ASN A 521 -8.25 36.81 -4.24
CA ASN A 521 -8.93 36.38 -5.47
C ASN A 521 -8.48 35.01 -5.97
N PHE A 522 -8.34 34.01 -5.10
CA PHE A 522 -8.11 32.64 -5.57
C PHE A 522 -9.32 32.18 -6.42
N PRO A 523 -9.10 31.76 -7.68
CA PRO A 523 -10.17 31.26 -8.53
C PRO A 523 -10.63 29.90 -8.02
N TRP A 524 -11.90 29.58 -8.27
CA TRP A 524 -12.42 28.24 -8.04
C TRP A 524 -12.81 27.62 -9.37
N SER A 525 -12.47 26.36 -9.57
CA SER A 525 -12.96 25.59 -10.71
C SER A 525 -13.42 24.22 -10.24
N GLY A 526 -14.65 23.87 -10.59
CA GLY A 526 -15.22 22.52 -10.58
C GLY A 526 -15.38 21.99 -11.98
N SER A 527 -15.70 20.71 -12.09
CA SER A 527 -16.17 20.13 -13.33
C SER A 527 -17.22 19.08 -13.03
N TYR A 528 -18.17 18.93 -13.93
CA TYR A 528 -19.23 17.95 -13.80
C TYR A 528 -19.48 17.29 -15.16
N THR A 529 -19.83 16.01 -15.13
CA THR A 529 -20.06 15.18 -16.30
C THR A 529 -21.53 14.75 -16.41
N PRO A 530 -22.47 15.71 -16.44
CA PRO A 530 -23.90 15.39 -16.35
C PRO A 530 -24.35 14.46 -17.49
N ASP A 531 -23.64 14.51 -18.63
CA ASP A 531 -23.88 13.69 -19.81
C ASP A 531 -22.71 12.74 -20.15
N GLY A 532 -21.69 12.68 -19.28
CA GLY A 532 -20.66 11.64 -19.31
C GLY A 532 -21.19 10.36 -18.67
N SER A 533 -20.42 9.27 -18.74
CA SER A 533 -20.79 7.99 -18.15
C SER A 533 -19.60 7.20 -17.69
N ALA A 534 -19.76 6.56 -16.54
CA ALA A 534 -18.82 5.60 -16.02
C ALA A 534 -19.07 4.19 -16.55
N VAL A 535 -18.01 3.45 -16.86
CA VAL A 535 -18.01 2.00 -17.08
C VAL A 535 -17.20 1.33 -15.98
N ALA A 536 -17.64 0.18 -15.49
CA ALA A 536 -16.92 -0.56 -14.43
C ALA A 536 -16.97 -2.08 -14.62
N TRP A 537 -16.00 -2.78 -14.06
CA TRP A 537 -15.96 -4.25 -14.00
C TRP A 537 -15.11 -4.72 -12.83
N SER A 538 -15.21 -6.01 -12.50
CA SER A 538 -14.34 -6.65 -11.52
C SER A 538 -13.54 -7.78 -12.16
N LYS A 539 -12.30 -7.97 -11.73
CA LYS A 539 -11.41 -9.04 -12.15
C LYS A 539 -11.38 -10.12 -11.09
N VAL A 540 -11.72 -11.36 -11.47
CA VAL A 540 -11.82 -12.49 -10.53
C VAL A 540 -11.09 -13.75 -11.00
N ASP A 541 -10.78 -14.64 -10.06
CA ASP A 541 -10.29 -16.01 -10.33
C ASP A 541 -11.43 -16.86 -10.92
N ALA A 542 -11.20 -17.48 -12.07
CA ALA A 542 -12.18 -18.34 -12.73
C ALA A 542 -12.61 -19.55 -11.90
N ALA A 543 -11.78 -20.04 -10.98
CA ALA A 543 -12.07 -21.25 -10.21
C ALA A 543 -13.21 -21.06 -9.20
N ASN A 544 -13.38 -19.83 -8.68
CA ASN A 544 -14.38 -19.54 -7.65
C ASN A 544 -15.28 -18.32 -7.96
N GLY A 545 -14.93 -17.53 -8.99
CA GLY A 545 -15.69 -16.36 -9.44
C GLY A 545 -15.68 -15.15 -8.50
N ASN A 546 -15.03 -15.23 -7.33
CA ASN A 546 -15.18 -14.23 -6.26
C ASN A 546 -13.83 -13.71 -5.71
N THR A 547 -12.72 -14.42 -5.89
CA THR A 547 -11.40 -13.93 -5.48
C THR A 547 -10.94 -12.84 -6.43
N SER A 548 -10.81 -11.61 -5.92
CA SER A 548 -10.38 -10.44 -6.70
C SER A 548 -8.91 -10.54 -7.13
N LEU A 549 -8.61 -10.14 -8.36
CA LEU A 549 -7.27 -10.24 -8.94
C LEU A 549 -6.72 -8.84 -9.29
N PRO A 550 -5.70 -8.35 -8.56
CA PRO A 550 -5.12 -7.03 -8.84
C PRO A 550 -4.22 -7.01 -10.07
N GLY A 551 -4.02 -5.82 -10.63
CA GLY A 551 -2.91 -5.50 -11.56
C GLY A 551 -3.19 -5.79 -13.04
N SER A 552 -4.45 -6.03 -13.42
CA SER A 552 -4.85 -6.15 -14.83
C SER A 552 -4.87 -4.80 -15.56
N SER A 553 -4.68 -4.80 -16.88
CA SER A 553 -4.86 -3.60 -17.72
C SER A 553 -5.76 -3.89 -18.92
N TRP A 554 -6.52 -2.88 -19.33
CA TRP A 554 -7.64 -3.01 -20.27
C TRP A 554 -7.71 -1.83 -21.23
N ALA A 555 -8.11 -2.06 -22.46
CA ALA A 555 -8.38 -1.01 -23.44
C ALA A 555 -9.89 -0.93 -23.76
N ILE A 556 -10.40 0.29 -23.88
CA ILE A 556 -11.80 0.59 -24.22
C ILE A 556 -11.87 1.08 -25.67
N TYR A 557 -12.84 0.57 -26.44
CA TYR A 557 -13.00 0.81 -27.86
C TYR A 557 -14.45 1.22 -28.21
N GLY A 558 -14.58 2.00 -29.30
CA GLY A 558 -15.89 2.42 -29.82
C GLY A 558 -16.58 1.38 -30.71
N SER A 559 -15.87 0.36 -31.22
CA SER A 559 -16.41 -0.67 -32.12
C SER A 559 -15.79 -2.04 -31.84
N VAL A 560 -16.51 -3.11 -32.21
CA VAL A 560 -16.03 -4.50 -32.16
C VAL A 560 -14.79 -4.67 -33.04
N GLU A 561 -14.82 -4.14 -34.27
CA GLU A 561 -13.73 -4.25 -35.25
C GLU A 561 -12.40 -3.73 -34.69
N ASN A 562 -12.44 -2.55 -34.05
CA ASN A 562 -11.27 -1.93 -33.44
C ASN A 562 -10.75 -2.72 -32.22
N ALA A 563 -11.67 -3.25 -31.39
CA ALA A 563 -11.30 -4.10 -30.26
C ALA A 563 -10.63 -5.41 -30.73
N VAL A 564 -11.19 -6.08 -31.76
CA VAL A 564 -10.59 -7.28 -32.35
C VAL A 564 -9.19 -6.97 -32.87
N ALA A 565 -9.05 -5.88 -33.65
CA ALA A 565 -7.77 -5.48 -34.22
C ALA A 565 -6.76 -4.92 -33.21
N GLY A 566 -7.20 -4.51 -32.01
CA GLY A 566 -6.37 -3.80 -31.04
C GLY A 566 -5.90 -2.43 -31.55
N LYS A 567 -6.75 -1.70 -32.26
CA LYS A 567 -6.43 -0.39 -32.88
C LYS A 567 -7.42 0.67 -32.43
N ASP A 568 -6.98 1.93 -32.43
CA ASP A 568 -7.81 3.10 -32.08
C ASP A 568 -8.53 2.94 -30.72
N ALA A 569 -7.79 2.46 -29.72
CA ALA A 569 -8.26 2.43 -28.35
C ALA A 569 -8.57 3.87 -27.89
N ILE A 570 -9.73 4.05 -27.26
CA ILE A 570 -10.17 5.34 -26.72
C ILE A 570 -9.35 5.67 -25.47
N VAL A 571 -9.17 4.68 -24.58
CA VAL A 571 -8.40 4.81 -23.34
C VAL A 571 -7.92 3.44 -22.87
N THR A 572 -6.81 3.42 -22.15
CA THR A 572 -6.32 2.27 -21.39
C THR A 572 -6.52 2.51 -19.90
N VAL A 573 -7.09 1.54 -19.20
CA VAL A 573 -7.37 1.55 -17.77
C VAL A 573 -6.53 0.45 -17.12
N THR A 574 -5.72 0.81 -16.13
CA THR A 574 -4.88 -0.13 -15.38
C THR A 574 -5.34 -0.15 -13.93
N ASP A 575 -5.61 -1.34 -13.41
CA ASP A 575 -6.08 -1.57 -12.03
C ASP A 575 -5.12 -0.95 -11.00
N GLY A 576 -5.64 -0.06 -10.16
CA GLY A 576 -4.86 0.71 -9.18
C GLY A 576 -3.86 1.70 -9.80
N GLY A 577 -4.01 1.99 -11.09
CA GLY A 577 -3.08 2.77 -11.89
C GLY A 577 -3.74 3.82 -12.77
N ALA A 578 -3.24 3.98 -14.00
CA ALA A 578 -3.71 5.03 -14.90
C ALA A 578 -5.19 4.83 -15.27
N ASN A 579 -5.95 5.92 -15.18
CA ASN A 579 -7.37 6.04 -15.56
C ASN A 579 -8.34 5.12 -14.80
N ASP A 580 -7.92 4.53 -13.68
CA ASP A 580 -8.79 3.75 -12.81
C ASP A 580 -9.33 4.62 -11.66
N TYR A 581 -10.65 4.71 -11.58
CA TYR A 581 -11.40 5.49 -10.61
C TYR A 581 -12.01 4.63 -9.50
N ALA A 582 -11.81 3.30 -9.54
CA ALA A 582 -12.30 2.42 -8.50
C ALA A 582 -11.33 2.36 -7.31
N SER A 583 -11.87 2.29 -6.10
CA SER A 583 -11.12 2.03 -4.87
C SER A 583 -11.21 0.54 -4.50
N GLY A 584 -10.20 -0.23 -4.91
CA GLY A 584 -9.99 -1.60 -4.43
C GLY A 584 -9.48 -2.58 -5.48
N ASP A 585 -8.60 -3.48 -5.05
CA ASP A 585 -7.94 -4.49 -5.88
C ASP A 585 -8.91 -5.28 -6.76
N GLY A 586 -8.61 -5.36 -8.06
CA GLY A 586 -9.41 -6.11 -9.02
C GLY A 586 -10.76 -5.47 -9.30
N LYS A 587 -10.99 -4.20 -8.95
CA LYS A 587 -12.15 -3.42 -9.40
C LYS A 587 -11.64 -2.29 -10.27
N LEU A 588 -12.23 -2.11 -11.44
CA LEU A 588 -11.83 -1.06 -12.36
C LEU A 588 -13.04 -0.21 -12.73
N GLN A 589 -12.83 1.10 -12.84
CA GLN A 589 -13.84 2.05 -13.29
C GLN A 589 -13.24 3.20 -14.10
N PHE A 590 -13.90 3.62 -15.18
CA PHE A 590 -13.52 4.80 -15.97
C PHE A 590 -14.73 5.72 -16.19
N ASN A 591 -14.63 7.01 -15.83
CA ASN A 591 -15.77 7.92 -15.64
C ASN A 591 -16.15 8.80 -16.84
N TYR A 592 -15.34 8.85 -17.90
CA TYR A 592 -15.44 9.91 -18.90
C TYR A 592 -15.83 9.39 -20.29
N LEU A 593 -16.76 8.46 -20.42
CA LEU A 593 -17.27 8.07 -21.73
C LEU A 593 -18.45 8.95 -22.15
N ASN A 594 -18.55 9.29 -23.44
CA ASN A 594 -19.77 9.90 -23.97
C ASN A 594 -20.94 8.93 -23.79
N GLN A 595 -22.05 9.42 -23.22
CA GLN A 595 -23.22 8.57 -22.97
C GLN A 595 -23.97 8.23 -24.26
N LYS A 596 -24.24 9.23 -25.09
CA LYS A 596 -25.10 9.16 -26.28
C LYS A 596 -24.77 10.30 -27.25
N ALA A 597 -25.35 10.26 -28.45
CA ALA A 597 -25.08 11.25 -29.48
C ALA A 597 -25.60 12.64 -29.11
N ASN A 598 -26.85 12.75 -28.63
CA ASN A 598 -27.46 14.03 -28.28
C ASN A 598 -27.34 14.29 -26.77
N ILE A 599 -26.23 14.93 -26.38
CA ILE A 599 -25.95 15.37 -25.01
C ILE A 599 -27.06 16.31 -24.51
N GLY A 600 -27.49 16.16 -23.25
CA GLY A 600 -28.48 17.00 -22.59
C GLY A 600 -29.95 16.71 -22.96
N ASN A 601 -30.22 15.88 -23.97
CA ASN A 601 -31.59 15.52 -24.33
C ASN A 601 -32.07 14.32 -23.49
N SER A 602 -32.85 14.57 -22.44
CA SER A 602 -33.39 13.53 -21.56
C SER A 602 -34.28 12.48 -22.26
N ASN A 603 -34.84 12.80 -23.43
CA ASN A 603 -35.70 11.87 -24.19
C ASN A 603 -34.92 10.94 -25.14
N ASP A 604 -33.63 11.20 -25.39
CA ASP A 604 -32.81 10.33 -26.23
C ASP A 604 -32.32 9.11 -25.43
N THR A 605 -32.82 7.92 -25.79
CA THR A 605 -32.47 6.63 -25.18
C THR A 605 -31.46 5.83 -26.01
N ASN A 606 -30.88 6.40 -27.07
CA ASN A 606 -29.89 5.73 -27.91
C ASN A 606 -28.49 5.82 -27.30
N TYR A 607 -28.29 5.10 -26.21
CA TYR A 607 -27.02 5.06 -25.49
C TYR A 607 -25.91 4.39 -26.31
N PHE A 608 -24.68 4.85 -26.14
CA PHE A 608 -23.51 4.23 -26.74
C PHE A 608 -23.13 2.94 -26.02
N THR A 609 -22.78 1.93 -26.81
CA THR A 609 -22.11 0.71 -26.35
C THR A 609 -20.61 0.79 -26.65
N TYR A 610 -19.79 0.53 -25.63
CA TYR A 610 -18.34 0.43 -25.71
C TYR A 610 -17.89 -1.01 -25.53
N TYR A 611 -16.68 -1.30 -26.00
CA TYR A 611 -16.07 -2.63 -26.00
C TYR A 611 -14.78 -2.60 -25.19
N ILE A 612 -14.58 -3.61 -24.34
CA ILE A 612 -13.50 -3.67 -23.36
C ILE A 612 -12.68 -4.92 -23.63
N LYS A 613 -11.36 -4.79 -23.74
CA LYS A 613 -10.43 -5.89 -24.03
C LYS A 613 -9.30 -5.91 -23.01
N GLU A 614 -8.95 -7.09 -22.52
CA GLU A 614 -7.80 -7.24 -21.63
C GLU A 614 -6.51 -7.03 -22.44
N GLU A 615 -5.64 -6.14 -21.97
CA GLU A 615 -4.32 -5.92 -22.56
C GLU A 615 -3.26 -6.71 -21.80
N THR A 616 -3.33 -6.71 -20.46
CA THR A 616 -2.45 -7.46 -19.57
C THR A 616 -3.26 -8.17 -18.49
N ALA A 617 -3.04 -9.47 -18.32
CA ALA A 617 -3.63 -10.27 -17.25
C ALA A 617 -2.96 -9.99 -15.90
N PRO A 618 -3.64 -10.26 -14.77
CA PRO A 618 -3.01 -10.35 -13.47
C PRO A 618 -1.84 -11.35 -13.47
N ALA A 619 -0.81 -11.09 -12.65
CA ALA A 619 0.34 -11.99 -12.53
C ALA A 619 -0.08 -13.41 -12.15
N GLY A 620 0.42 -14.41 -12.89
CA GLY A 620 0.07 -15.84 -12.68
C GLY A 620 -1.25 -16.28 -13.30
N TYR A 621 -1.93 -15.44 -14.09
CA TYR A 621 -3.16 -15.76 -14.80
C TYR A 621 -3.03 -15.64 -16.31
N GLN A 622 -3.81 -16.44 -17.03
CA GLN A 622 -3.90 -16.39 -18.48
C GLN A 622 -4.61 -15.12 -18.92
N LYS A 623 -4.14 -14.50 -19.99
CA LYS A 623 -4.82 -13.36 -20.64
C LYS A 623 -6.05 -13.84 -21.40
N SER A 624 -7.15 -13.13 -21.23
CA SER A 624 -8.40 -13.32 -21.96
C SER A 624 -8.38 -12.53 -23.27
N ASP A 625 -8.54 -13.21 -24.41
CA ASP A 625 -8.75 -12.55 -25.71
C ASP A 625 -10.22 -12.17 -25.97
N THR A 626 -11.13 -12.57 -25.08
CA THR A 626 -12.56 -12.23 -25.13
C THR A 626 -12.76 -10.72 -25.09
N ILE A 627 -13.63 -10.21 -25.96
CA ILE A 627 -14.06 -8.81 -25.96
C ILE A 627 -15.37 -8.70 -25.18
N TYR A 628 -15.38 -7.79 -24.22
CA TYR A 628 -16.53 -7.50 -23.38
C TYR A 628 -17.25 -6.24 -23.86
N TYR A 629 -18.49 -6.02 -23.44
CA TYR A 629 -19.22 -4.80 -23.78
C TYR A 629 -20.01 -4.21 -22.60
N ALA A 630 -20.22 -2.90 -22.66
CA ALA A 630 -21.06 -2.16 -21.73
C ALA A 630 -21.80 -1.04 -22.47
N THR A 631 -23.08 -0.86 -22.16
CA THR A 631 -23.94 0.21 -22.67
C THR A 631 -24.10 1.29 -21.59
N MET A 632 -23.86 2.54 -21.95
CA MET A 632 -23.81 3.68 -21.03
C MET A 632 -25.21 4.19 -20.68
N ASN A 633 -25.97 3.42 -19.90
CA ASN A 633 -27.35 3.75 -19.53
C ASN A 633 -27.44 4.78 -18.39
N ASN A 634 -26.46 4.77 -17.48
CA ASN A 634 -26.33 5.72 -16.37
C ASN A 634 -25.45 6.91 -16.79
N THR A 635 -25.76 8.12 -16.32
CA THR A 635 -24.94 9.33 -16.47
C THR A 635 -24.01 9.55 -15.27
N GLY A 636 -23.04 10.44 -15.44
CA GLY A 636 -22.08 10.83 -14.41
C GLY A 636 -21.19 9.67 -13.98
N GLU A 637 -20.86 9.66 -12.70
CA GLU A 637 -19.96 8.66 -12.10
C GLU A 637 -20.68 7.36 -11.68
N LYS A 638 -22.01 7.31 -11.83
CA LYS A 638 -22.78 6.10 -11.55
C LYS A 638 -22.36 4.97 -12.50
N PRO A 639 -21.85 3.83 -12.00
CA PRO A 639 -21.27 2.80 -12.87
C PRO A 639 -22.26 2.17 -13.84
N ASN A 640 -21.82 1.95 -15.07
CA ASN A 640 -22.39 0.98 -16.00
C ASN A 640 -21.50 -0.27 -15.97
N TYR A 641 -21.88 -1.28 -15.19
CA TYR A 641 -21.12 -2.51 -15.13
C TYR A 641 -21.09 -3.24 -16.48
N VAL A 642 -19.98 -3.88 -16.80
CA VAL A 642 -19.85 -4.73 -18.00
C VAL A 642 -20.98 -5.76 -18.04
N GLN A 643 -21.67 -5.79 -19.17
CA GLN A 643 -22.97 -6.46 -19.30
C GLN A 643 -22.85 -7.84 -19.92
N GLY A 644 -21.74 -8.13 -20.61
CA GLY A 644 -21.54 -9.38 -21.32
C GLY A 644 -20.32 -9.33 -22.23
N TYR A 645 -20.29 -10.26 -23.19
CA TYR A 645 -19.19 -10.43 -24.14
C TYR A 645 -19.67 -10.46 -25.59
N VAL A 646 -18.73 -10.39 -26.53
CA VAL A 646 -18.98 -10.48 -27.97
C VAL A 646 -18.65 -11.91 -28.43
N ASP A 647 -19.61 -12.56 -29.10
CA ASP A 647 -19.42 -13.91 -29.64
C ASP A 647 -18.60 -13.92 -30.94
N GLU A 648 -18.29 -15.12 -31.46
CA GLU A 648 -17.51 -15.32 -32.69
C GLU A 648 -18.16 -14.69 -33.95
N ASN A 649 -19.46 -14.42 -33.92
CA ASN A 649 -20.18 -13.76 -35.01
C ASN A 649 -20.23 -12.23 -34.85
N GLY A 650 -19.57 -11.68 -33.83
CA GLY A 650 -19.56 -10.26 -33.52
C GLY A 650 -20.82 -9.76 -32.80
N LYS A 651 -21.62 -10.66 -32.22
CA LYS A 651 -22.87 -10.31 -31.52
C LYS A 651 -22.66 -10.19 -30.02
N ASN A 652 -23.29 -9.19 -29.41
CA ASN A 652 -23.30 -8.99 -27.95
C ASN A 652 -24.18 -10.06 -27.26
N VAL A 653 -23.59 -10.80 -26.33
CA VAL A 653 -24.22 -11.82 -25.48
C VAL A 653 -24.16 -11.37 -24.01
N PRO A 654 -25.30 -11.10 -23.35
CA PRO A 654 -25.32 -10.66 -21.96
C PRO A 654 -24.91 -11.77 -20.99
N PHE A 655 -24.34 -11.40 -19.85
CA PHE A 655 -24.09 -12.32 -18.74
C PHE A 655 -25.39 -12.75 -18.06
N GLU A 656 -25.40 -13.97 -17.50
CA GLU A 656 -26.43 -14.42 -16.57
C GLU A 656 -26.00 -14.09 -15.13
N ASN A 657 -26.86 -13.39 -14.37
CA ASN A 657 -26.68 -13.13 -12.93
C ASN A 657 -25.31 -12.54 -12.51
N ASN A 658 -24.80 -11.54 -13.24
CA ASN A 658 -23.50 -10.91 -12.95
C ASN A 658 -23.63 -9.39 -12.69
N PRO A 659 -24.08 -8.97 -11.49
CA PRO A 659 -24.40 -7.57 -11.21
C PRO A 659 -23.17 -6.64 -11.14
N THR A 660 -21.96 -7.19 -11.00
CA THR A 660 -20.71 -6.43 -10.89
C THR A 660 -19.87 -6.45 -12.18
N GLY A 661 -20.38 -7.09 -13.25
CA GLY A 661 -19.61 -7.28 -14.47
C GLY A 661 -18.30 -8.01 -14.22
N ALA A 662 -18.31 -9.03 -13.35
CA ALA A 662 -17.13 -9.82 -13.02
C ALA A 662 -16.59 -10.56 -14.25
N ILE A 663 -15.30 -10.43 -14.52
CA ILE A 663 -14.58 -11.03 -15.64
C ILE A 663 -13.51 -12.00 -15.09
N PRO A 664 -13.65 -13.32 -15.32
CA PRO A 664 -12.74 -14.33 -14.78
C PRO A 664 -11.47 -14.49 -15.62
N ASN A 665 -10.31 -14.76 -14.98
CA ASN A 665 -9.15 -15.33 -15.67
C ASN A 665 -8.80 -16.67 -15.04
N THR A 666 -8.38 -17.60 -15.89
CA THR A 666 -7.89 -18.91 -15.47
C THR A 666 -6.45 -18.79 -14.98
N LYS A 667 -6.14 -19.45 -13.87
CA LYS A 667 -4.78 -19.48 -13.31
C LYS A 667 -3.84 -20.28 -14.21
N ILE A 668 -2.59 -19.84 -14.33
CA ILE A 668 -1.55 -20.61 -15.03
C ILE A 668 -1.09 -21.72 -14.10
N THR A 669 -1.14 -22.97 -14.58
CA THR A 669 -0.71 -24.15 -13.82
C THR A 669 0.08 -25.12 -14.70
N GLY A 670 1.06 -25.80 -14.12
CA GLY A 670 1.83 -26.87 -14.76
C GLY A 670 1.42 -28.27 -14.33
N THR A 671 1.80 -29.24 -15.16
CA THR A 671 1.64 -30.68 -14.90
C THR A 671 2.99 -31.36 -15.05
N VAL A 672 3.45 -32.06 -14.02
CA VAL A 672 4.70 -32.82 -14.04
C VAL A 672 4.40 -34.31 -13.98
N SER A 673 5.19 -35.10 -14.70
CA SER A 673 5.10 -36.56 -14.68
C SER A 673 6.48 -37.19 -14.67
N TRP A 674 6.61 -38.31 -13.96
CA TRP A 674 7.82 -39.14 -13.99
C TRP A 674 7.49 -40.62 -13.83
N THR A 675 8.40 -41.48 -14.25
CA THR A 675 8.35 -42.93 -14.02
C THR A 675 9.57 -43.37 -13.24
N LYS A 676 9.34 -44.15 -12.19
CA LYS A 676 10.40 -44.69 -11.35
C LYS A 676 10.95 -45.98 -11.92
N VAL A 677 12.25 -46.08 -12.15
CA VAL A 677 12.90 -47.25 -12.79
C VAL A 677 14.17 -47.68 -12.05
N GLY A 678 14.73 -48.82 -12.44
CA GLY A 678 16.05 -49.26 -11.98
C GLY A 678 17.17 -48.63 -12.81
N GLU A 679 18.29 -48.31 -12.18
CA GLU A 679 19.49 -47.85 -12.87
C GLU A 679 19.98 -48.88 -13.89
N GLY A 680 20.26 -48.44 -15.11
CA GLY A 680 20.69 -49.31 -16.22
C GLY A 680 19.56 -50.12 -16.88
N ASP A 681 18.30 -50.01 -16.45
CA ASP A 681 17.18 -50.70 -17.10
C ASP A 681 16.77 -50.02 -18.42
N THR A 682 17.36 -50.49 -19.51
CA THR A 682 17.04 -50.04 -20.87
C THR A 682 15.58 -50.26 -21.31
N LYS A 683 14.82 -51.11 -20.61
CA LYS A 683 13.40 -51.36 -20.89
C LYS A 683 12.47 -50.44 -20.12
N HIS A 684 13.00 -49.64 -19.18
CA HIS A 684 12.26 -48.70 -18.34
C HIS A 684 11.07 -49.34 -17.61
N THR A 685 11.31 -50.48 -16.97
CA THR A 685 10.30 -51.21 -16.20
C THR A 685 9.93 -50.40 -14.94
N PRO A 686 8.65 -50.02 -14.74
CA PRO A 686 8.25 -49.24 -13.56
C PRO A 686 8.49 -49.99 -12.24
N LEU A 687 8.99 -49.27 -11.24
CA LEU A 687 9.20 -49.76 -9.88
C LEU A 687 8.17 -49.15 -8.93
N ALA A 688 7.33 -50.00 -8.36
CA ALA A 688 6.33 -49.60 -7.40
C ALA A 688 6.92 -49.37 -5.99
N GLY A 689 6.26 -48.53 -5.19
CA GLY A 689 6.51 -48.37 -3.76
C GLY A 689 7.49 -47.27 -3.38
N SER A 690 7.77 -46.32 -4.29
CA SER A 690 8.53 -45.10 -3.95
C SER A 690 7.64 -44.02 -3.31
N GLU A 691 8.20 -43.22 -2.41
CA GLU A 691 7.53 -42.06 -1.81
C GLU A 691 8.39 -40.81 -1.97
N TRP A 692 7.77 -39.69 -2.31
CA TRP A 692 8.46 -38.44 -2.61
C TRP A 692 8.00 -37.29 -1.73
N LYS A 693 8.88 -36.31 -1.57
CA LYS A 693 8.59 -34.99 -1.03
C LYS A 693 8.78 -33.96 -2.14
N LEU A 694 7.69 -33.33 -2.55
CA LEU A 694 7.69 -32.18 -3.45
C LEU A 694 7.84 -30.91 -2.61
N THR A 695 8.84 -30.07 -2.89
CA THR A 695 9.06 -28.80 -2.20
C THR A 695 9.12 -27.66 -3.20
N LYS A 696 8.23 -26.66 -3.09
CA LYS A 696 8.36 -25.41 -3.83
C LYS A 696 9.39 -24.53 -3.12
N THR A 697 10.47 -24.18 -3.82
CA THR A 697 11.59 -23.40 -3.28
C THR A 697 11.56 -21.94 -3.70
N ASN A 698 10.98 -21.65 -4.86
CA ASN A 698 10.83 -20.27 -5.36
C ASN A 698 9.46 -20.09 -6.02
N ASP A 699 8.88 -18.90 -5.91
CA ASP A 699 7.67 -18.51 -6.65
C ASP A 699 7.98 -18.04 -8.08
N ALA A 700 6.95 -17.52 -8.78
CA ALA A 700 7.04 -17.08 -10.16
C ALA A 700 8.03 -15.90 -10.36
N ASP A 701 8.18 -15.06 -9.34
CA ASP A 701 9.02 -13.86 -9.35
C ASP A 701 10.44 -14.14 -8.82
N GLY A 702 10.70 -15.39 -8.40
CA GLY A 702 11.98 -15.86 -7.90
C GLY A 702 12.16 -15.70 -6.39
N ALA A 703 11.16 -15.23 -5.66
CA ALA A 703 11.23 -15.11 -4.20
C ALA A 703 11.28 -16.50 -3.55
N ALA A 704 12.10 -16.63 -2.51
CA ALA A 704 12.29 -17.90 -1.82
C ALA A 704 11.04 -18.26 -0.99
N VAL A 705 10.54 -19.49 -1.18
CA VAL A 705 9.43 -20.09 -0.43
C VAL A 705 9.83 -21.49 0.05
N ASN A 706 9.11 -22.06 1.01
CA ASN A 706 9.40 -23.41 1.52
C ASN A 706 8.11 -24.14 1.87
N GLN A 707 7.32 -24.43 0.82
CA GLN A 707 6.09 -25.21 0.94
C GLN A 707 6.38 -26.63 0.46
N SER A 708 5.93 -27.65 1.20
CA SER A 708 6.24 -29.04 0.87
C SER A 708 5.08 -30.00 1.07
N TRP A 709 5.00 -30.99 0.19
CA TRP A 709 3.95 -32.00 0.15
C TRP A 709 4.54 -33.40 -0.02
N THR A 710 3.92 -34.39 0.63
CA THR A 710 4.20 -35.80 0.39
C THR A 710 3.43 -36.29 -0.83
N VAL A 711 4.09 -37.07 -1.67
CA VAL A 711 3.53 -37.75 -2.85
C VAL A 711 3.81 -39.24 -2.69
N ARG A 712 2.75 -40.06 -2.70
CA ARG A 712 2.83 -41.51 -2.55
C ARG A 712 2.47 -42.18 -3.88
N ASP A 713 3.13 -43.29 -4.19
CA ASP A 713 2.78 -44.17 -5.31
C ASP A 713 1.42 -44.86 -5.02
N GLN A 714 0.34 -44.26 -5.49
CA GLN A 714 -1.02 -44.66 -5.14
C GLN A 714 -1.55 -45.70 -6.14
N VAL A 715 -1.53 -46.98 -5.76
CA VAL A 715 -1.98 -48.08 -6.62
C VAL A 715 -3.50 -48.33 -6.55
N SER A 716 -4.24 -47.75 -5.58
CA SER A 716 -5.70 -47.99 -5.49
C SER A 716 -6.58 -47.02 -4.67
N ASP A 717 -6.06 -45.98 -4.00
CA ASP A 717 -6.90 -45.07 -3.18
C ASP A 717 -6.70 -43.57 -3.53
N GLN A 718 -7.80 -42.88 -3.87
CA GLN A 718 -7.81 -41.46 -4.24
C GLN A 718 -8.04 -40.58 -3.00
N SER A 719 -6.97 -40.35 -2.24
CA SER A 719 -6.98 -39.23 -1.28
C SER A 719 -6.85 -37.91 -2.06
N THR A 720 -7.77 -36.97 -1.86
CA THR A 720 -7.65 -35.61 -2.42
C THR A 720 -6.41 -34.91 -1.88
N SER A 721 -5.80 -34.02 -2.67
CA SER A 721 -4.70 -33.16 -2.19
C SER A 721 -5.10 -32.43 -0.89
N SER A 722 -4.12 -32.20 -0.02
CA SER A 722 -4.28 -31.50 1.26
C SER A 722 -3.11 -30.55 1.50
N ASP A 723 -3.11 -29.84 2.62
CA ASP A 723 -2.01 -28.93 2.99
C ASP A 723 -0.66 -29.66 3.14
N THR A 724 -0.65 -30.99 3.29
CA THR A 724 0.57 -31.79 3.48
C THR A 724 0.77 -32.88 2.41
N THR A 725 -0.18 -33.09 1.52
CA THR A 725 -0.12 -34.15 0.49
C THR A 725 -0.52 -33.63 -0.88
N TRP A 726 0.20 -34.05 -1.93
CA TRP A 726 -0.19 -33.81 -3.32
C TRP A 726 -0.63 -35.12 -3.95
N VAL A 727 -1.81 -35.13 -4.56
CA VAL A 727 -2.35 -36.35 -5.18
C VAL A 727 -1.56 -36.74 -6.42
N ASP A 728 -1.22 -38.03 -6.50
CA ASP A 728 -0.79 -38.64 -7.75
C ASP A 728 -2.02 -39.03 -8.57
N THR A 729 -2.14 -38.47 -9.77
CA THR A 729 -3.27 -38.70 -10.67
C THR A 729 -3.03 -39.85 -11.65
N ASP A 730 -1.82 -40.42 -11.71
CA ASP A 730 -1.54 -41.66 -12.44
C ASP A 730 -1.59 -42.83 -11.45
N THR A 731 -2.56 -43.73 -11.60
CA THR A 731 -2.75 -44.87 -10.69
C THR A 731 -1.93 -46.09 -11.07
N ALA A 732 -1.10 -46.00 -12.12
CA ALA A 732 -0.25 -47.11 -12.54
C ALA A 732 0.99 -47.21 -11.61
N PRO A 733 1.27 -48.38 -11.02
CA PRO A 733 2.38 -48.53 -10.08
C PRO A 733 3.71 -48.02 -10.65
N GLY A 734 4.42 -47.19 -9.88
CA GLY A 734 5.71 -46.62 -10.25
C GLY A 734 5.66 -45.49 -11.28
N LYS A 735 4.47 -44.98 -11.63
CA LYS A 735 4.27 -43.80 -12.48
C LYS A 735 3.56 -42.71 -11.70
N PHE A 736 3.96 -41.48 -11.92
CA PHE A 736 3.47 -40.34 -11.18
C PHE A 736 3.04 -39.21 -12.12
N LYS A 737 1.93 -38.56 -11.79
CA LYS A 737 1.45 -37.35 -12.46
C LYS A 737 0.81 -36.37 -11.48
N LEU A 738 1.40 -35.18 -11.34
CA LEU A 738 0.90 -34.10 -10.50
C LEU A 738 0.41 -32.94 -11.37
N GLU A 739 -0.85 -32.55 -11.20
CA GLU A 739 -1.49 -31.43 -11.90
C GLU A 739 -1.66 -30.21 -10.98
N GLY A 740 -1.87 -29.03 -11.56
CA GLY A 740 -2.22 -27.81 -10.82
C GLY A 740 -1.05 -27.09 -10.15
N LEU A 741 0.20 -27.38 -10.55
CA LEU A 741 1.38 -26.75 -9.96
C LEU A 741 1.47 -25.28 -10.37
N LEU A 742 1.58 -24.36 -9.40
CA LEU A 742 1.76 -22.94 -9.69
C LEU A 742 3.17 -22.67 -10.25
N PRO A 743 3.36 -21.61 -11.07
CA PRO A 743 4.68 -21.22 -11.54
C PRO A 743 5.69 -21.04 -10.41
N GLY A 744 6.94 -21.45 -10.67
CA GLY A 744 8.04 -21.41 -9.70
C GLY A 744 9.00 -22.59 -9.82
N THR A 745 9.92 -22.70 -8.86
CA THR A 745 10.95 -23.76 -8.80
C THR A 745 10.59 -24.80 -7.75
N TYR A 746 10.75 -26.07 -8.10
CA TYR A 746 10.42 -27.22 -7.27
C TYR A 746 11.62 -28.15 -7.13
N THR A 747 11.76 -28.72 -5.93
CA THR A 747 12.67 -29.82 -5.61
C THR A 747 11.83 -31.06 -5.29
N LEU A 748 12.15 -32.16 -5.94
CA LEU A 748 11.57 -33.48 -5.72
C LEU A 748 12.61 -34.37 -5.03
N THR A 749 12.33 -34.76 -3.79
CA THR A 749 13.20 -35.59 -2.96
C THR A 749 12.56 -36.95 -2.74
N GLU A 750 13.24 -38.04 -3.10
CA GLU A 750 12.78 -39.37 -2.69
C GLU A 750 12.96 -39.53 -1.18
N THR A 751 11.91 -40.00 -0.52
CA THR A 751 11.89 -40.23 0.94
C THR A 751 11.73 -41.70 1.30
N GLN A 752 11.36 -42.53 0.34
CA GLN A 752 11.34 -43.99 0.44
C GLN A 752 11.69 -44.56 -0.93
N ALA A 753 12.75 -45.35 -1.00
CA ALA A 753 13.10 -46.09 -2.21
C ALA A 753 12.18 -47.31 -2.38
N PRO A 754 12.01 -47.82 -3.62
CA PRO A 754 11.40 -49.12 -3.84
C PRO A 754 12.13 -50.24 -3.08
N PHE A 755 11.42 -51.32 -2.78
CA PHE A 755 11.97 -52.45 -2.03
C PHE A 755 13.26 -53.02 -2.67
N GLY A 756 14.37 -53.00 -1.93
CA GLY A 756 15.69 -53.48 -2.36
C GLY A 756 16.51 -52.50 -3.22
N TYR A 757 16.16 -51.21 -3.18
CA TYR A 757 16.87 -50.13 -3.86
C TYR A 757 17.40 -49.08 -2.87
N GLU A 758 18.43 -48.35 -3.29
CA GLU A 758 18.99 -47.21 -2.57
C GLU A 758 18.18 -45.94 -2.84
N LEU A 759 18.09 -45.05 -1.86
CA LEU A 759 17.44 -43.74 -2.02
C LEU A 759 18.12 -42.87 -3.08
N ASN A 760 17.32 -42.27 -3.95
CA ASN A 760 17.77 -41.30 -4.95
C ASN A 760 18.21 -39.96 -4.33
N LYS A 761 18.99 -39.20 -5.10
CA LYS A 761 19.28 -37.79 -4.83
C LYS A 761 18.08 -36.89 -5.22
N ASN A 762 18.15 -35.64 -4.79
CA ASN A 762 17.15 -34.62 -5.12
C ASN A 762 17.15 -34.30 -6.62
N ASN A 763 15.97 -34.19 -7.21
CA ASN A 763 15.77 -33.70 -8.57
C ASN A 763 15.11 -32.32 -8.53
N LYS A 764 15.34 -31.46 -9.52
CA LYS A 764 14.74 -30.10 -9.58
C LYS A 764 14.08 -29.82 -10.90
N PHE A 765 12.97 -29.08 -10.88
CA PHE A 765 12.31 -28.57 -12.08
C PHE A 765 11.67 -27.20 -11.85
N THR A 766 11.41 -26.48 -12.94
CA THR A 766 10.61 -25.24 -12.94
C THR A 766 9.28 -25.45 -13.65
N VAL A 767 8.29 -24.67 -13.22
CA VAL A 767 7.01 -24.46 -13.90
C VAL A 767 7.03 -23.06 -14.52
N ASP A 768 6.96 -22.97 -15.84
CA ASP A 768 7.02 -21.70 -16.57
C ASP A 768 5.81 -20.79 -16.27
N SER A 769 6.06 -19.50 -16.09
CA SER A 769 5.05 -18.53 -15.70
C SER A 769 4.13 -18.06 -16.82
N LYS A 770 4.41 -18.41 -18.09
CA LYS A 770 3.58 -18.04 -19.24
C LYS A 770 2.75 -19.21 -19.76
N SER A 771 3.35 -20.39 -19.81
CA SER A 771 2.80 -21.58 -20.45
C SER A 771 2.45 -22.70 -19.46
N GLY A 772 2.95 -22.65 -18.23
CA GLY A 772 2.88 -23.77 -17.28
C GLY A 772 3.78 -24.95 -17.65
N SER A 773 4.64 -24.84 -18.67
CA SER A 773 5.51 -25.94 -19.11
C SER A 773 6.55 -26.31 -18.06
N ILE A 774 6.92 -27.59 -17.98
CA ILE A 774 7.92 -28.10 -17.04
C ILE A 774 9.32 -28.14 -17.67
N THR A 775 10.33 -27.65 -16.95
CA THR A 775 11.75 -27.79 -17.32
C THR A 775 12.56 -28.37 -16.16
N TRP A 776 13.21 -29.52 -16.35
CA TRP A 776 14.09 -30.14 -15.35
C TRP A 776 15.48 -29.48 -15.35
N ILE A 777 16.07 -29.22 -14.17
CA ILE A 777 17.28 -28.40 -13.97
C ILE A 777 18.50 -29.23 -13.55
N GLU A 778 18.31 -30.25 -12.70
CA GLU A 778 19.38 -31.11 -12.16
C GLU A 778 18.96 -32.58 -12.28
N ASN A 779 19.65 -33.34 -13.15
CA ASN A 779 19.34 -34.73 -13.53
C ASN A 779 20.60 -35.63 -13.43
N GLU A 780 21.16 -35.85 -12.24
CA GLU A 780 22.33 -36.76 -12.12
C GLU A 780 21.99 -38.24 -12.38
N GLN A 781 20.72 -38.64 -12.24
CA GLN A 781 20.24 -40.03 -12.42
C GLN A 781 18.85 -40.08 -13.11
N SER A 782 18.58 -39.17 -14.04
CA SER A 782 17.32 -39.14 -14.77
C SER A 782 17.48 -38.89 -16.26
N ASN A 783 16.69 -39.62 -17.05
CA ASN A 783 16.71 -39.59 -18.52
C ASN A 783 15.33 -39.15 -19.02
N ILE A 784 15.30 -38.28 -20.03
CA ILE A 784 14.04 -37.90 -20.71
C ILE A 784 13.98 -38.66 -22.03
N VAL A 785 13.00 -39.54 -22.18
CA VAL A 785 12.74 -40.27 -23.44
C VAL A 785 11.28 -40.04 -23.82
N ASP A 786 11.04 -39.56 -25.05
CA ASP A 786 9.70 -39.27 -25.59
C ASP A 786 8.82 -38.40 -24.68
N GLY A 787 9.43 -37.44 -23.97
CA GLY A 787 8.73 -36.50 -23.08
C GLY A 787 8.39 -37.06 -21.69
N ILE A 788 8.79 -38.30 -21.38
CA ILE A 788 8.64 -38.91 -20.06
C ILE A 788 9.98 -38.82 -19.32
N THR A 789 9.96 -38.28 -18.11
CA THR A 789 11.12 -38.27 -17.22
C THR A 789 11.21 -39.61 -16.48
N TYR A 790 12.33 -40.30 -16.62
CA TYR A 790 12.64 -41.51 -15.86
C TYR A 790 13.60 -41.14 -14.74
N ILE A 791 13.23 -41.44 -13.50
CA ILE A 791 14.10 -41.28 -12.32
C ILE A 791 14.55 -42.69 -11.91
N SER A 792 15.85 -42.93 -11.81
CA SER A 792 16.40 -44.28 -11.63
C SER A 792 17.08 -44.48 -10.28
N ASP A 793 16.86 -45.62 -9.61
CA ASP A 793 17.64 -46.00 -8.42
C ASP A 793 18.59 -47.15 -8.69
N SER A 794 19.76 -47.06 -8.05
CA SER A 794 20.71 -48.14 -7.95
C SER A 794 20.15 -49.29 -7.11
N CYS A 795 20.35 -50.53 -7.56
CA CYS A 795 20.02 -51.70 -6.76
C CYS A 795 20.92 -51.75 -5.52
N SER A 796 20.33 -51.97 -4.36
CA SER A 796 21.09 -52.13 -3.12
C SER A 796 21.95 -53.39 -3.15
N VAL A 797 23.14 -53.28 -2.56
CA VAL A 797 24.11 -54.39 -2.42
C VAL A 797 24.71 -54.36 -1.02
N THR A 798 24.83 -55.54 -0.39
CA THR A 798 25.52 -55.75 0.88
C THR A 798 26.47 -56.94 0.74
N SER A 799 27.59 -56.97 1.46
CA SER A 799 28.56 -58.07 1.36
C SER A 799 29.08 -58.53 2.73
N VAL A 800 29.49 -59.79 2.82
CA VAL A 800 30.11 -60.38 4.01
C VAL A 800 31.44 -61.05 3.68
N LYS A 801 32.36 -61.06 4.66
CA LYS A 801 33.60 -61.85 4.64
C LYS A 801 33.53 -62.90 5.73
N ILE A 802 33.79 -64.16 5.39
CA ILE A 802 33.75 -65.26 6.36
C ILE A 802 35.18 -65.51 6.86
N PRO A 803 35.48 -65.22 8.14
CA PRO A 803 36.81 -65.40 8.69
C PRO A 803 37.04 -66.82 9.23
N VAL A 804 38.29 -67.27 9.17
CA VAL A 804 38.78 -68.51 9.76
C VAL A 804 40.02 -68.21 10.60
N ILE A 805 40.17 -68.90 11.72
CA ILE A 805 41.41 -68.91 12.50
C ILE A 805 42.02 -70.30 12.40
N LYS A 806 43.27 -70.36 11.95
CA LYS A 806 44.05 -71.58 11.99
C LYS A 806 44.96 -71.61 13.21
N SER A 807 44.75 -72.58 14.08
CA SER A 807 45.59 -72.86 15.24
C SER A 807 46.46 -74.11 15.06
N VAL A 808 47.75 -74.04 15.42
CA VAL A 808 48.66 -75.20 15.54
C VAL A 808 49.16 -75.28 16.97
N ARG A 809 48.95 -76.44 17.63
CA ARG A 809 49.27 -76.66 19.05
C ARG A 809 50.25 -77.82 19.23
N ASN A 810 51.01 -77.76 20.34
CA ASN A 810 52.03 -78.73 20.76
C ASN A 810 53.26 -78.84 19.83
N THR A 811 53.37 -77.97 18.83
CA THR A 811 54.54 -77.78 17.97
C THR A 811 54.57 -76.35 17.44
N ASP A 812 55.73 -75.87 16.99
CA ASP A 812 55.80 -74.70 16.11
C ASP A 812 55.18 -75.04 14.74
N TRP A 813 54.71 -74.02 14.02
CA TRP A 813 54.09 -74.19 12.70
C TRP A 813 55.01 -74.99 11.76
N PRO A 814 54.50 -76.05 11.11
CA PRO A 814 55.35 -76.95 10.32
C PRO A 814 55.94 -76.25 9.10
N LYS A 815 57.18 -76.64 8.76
CA LYS A 815 57.90 -76.17 7.58
C LYS A 815 58.12 -77.33 6.60
N ASP A 816 58.06 -77.02 5.32
CA ASP A 816 58.36 -77.98 4.25
C ASP A 816 59.86 -78.28 4.17
N SER A 817 60.24 -79.20 3.27
CA SER A 817 61.65 -79.57 3.05
C SER A 817 62.53 -78.42 2.55
N SER A 818 61.93 -77.32 2.10
CA SER A 818 62.61 -76.11 1.62
C SER A 818 62.69 -75.01 2.69
N GLY A 819 62.13 -75.25 3.90
CA GLY A 819 62.16 -74.33 5.02
C GLY A 819 61.05 -73.27 5.01
N ASN A 820 60.09 -73.36 4.08
CA ASN A 820 58.93 -72.48 4.03
C ASN A 820 57.82 -73.02 4.94
N TYR A 821 56.98 -72.15 5.48
CA TYR A 821 55.83 -72.61 6.26
C TYR A 821 54.81 -73.32 5.37
N VAL A 822 54.32 -74.46 5.85
CA VAL A 822 53.28 -75.23 5.16
C VAL A 822 51.96 -74.47 5.27
N ALA A 823 51.26 -74.31 4.14
CA ALA A 823 49.93 -73.71 4.12
C ALA A 823 48.86 -74.75 4.49
N PHE A 824 47.83 -74.31 5.21
CA PHE A 824 46.61 -75.08 5.43
C PHE A 824 45.47 -74.51 4.60
N ASP A 825 44.79 -75.39 3.89
CA ASP A 825 43.70 -75.02 2.99
C ASP A 825 42.36 -75.10 3.71
N PHE A 826 41.49 -74.13 3.46
CA PHE A 826 40.12 -74.11 3.94
C PHE A 826 39.19 -74.01 2.74
N SER A 827 38.15 -74.84 2.76
CA SER A 827 37.09 -74.84 1.74
C SER A 827 35.84 -74.20 2.30
N ILE A 828 35.10 -73.52 1.42
CA ILE A 828 33.75 -73.04 1.67
C ILE A 828 32.80 -73.60 0.59
N GLU A 829 31.67 -74.14 1.03
CA GLU A 829 30.62 -74.65 0.16
C GLU A 829 29.25 -74.15 0.61
N ALA A 830 28.38 -73.78 -0.33
CA ALA A 830 26.99 -73.49 -0.02
C ALA A 830 26.24 -74.78 0.33
N THR A 831 25.48 -74.77 1.42
CA THR A 831 24.72 -75.90 1.94
C THR A 831 23.32 -75.45 2.39
N GLY A 832 22.49 -76.41 2.84
CA GLY A 832 21.12 -76.12 3.27
C GLY A 832 20.13 -75.89 2.13
N ALA A 833 18.98 -75.31 2.45
CA ALA A 833 17.82 -75.22 1.56
C ALA A 833 18.03 -74.29 0.34
N ASN A 834 18.89 -73.28 0.45
CA ASN A 834 19.10 -72.26 -0.59
C ASN A 834 20.43 -72.43 -1.36
N LYS A 835 21.11 -73.57 -1.20
CA LYS A 835 22.47 -73.81 -1.71
C LYS A 835 22.64 -73.55 -3.21
N ASP A 836 21.63 -73.86 -4.03
CA ASP A 836 21.72 -73.78 -5.49
C ASP A 836 21.62 -72.32 -6.00
N SER A 837 21.17 -71.41 -5.14
CA SER A 837 21.01 -69.98 -5.40
C SER A 837 21.92 -69.10 -4.53
N ALA A 838 22.79 -69.72 -3.73
CA ALA A 838 23.66 -69.00 -2.81
C ALA A 838 24.81 -68.32 -3.58
N PRO A 839 25.06 -67.02 -3.37
CA PRO A 839 26.25 -66.39 -3.91
C PRO A 839 27.49 -67.01 -3.26
N MET A 840 28.59 -67.10 -4.01
CA MET A 840 29.85 -67.67 -3.54
C MET A 840 30.97 -66.66 -3.70
N PRO A 841 32.01 -66.69 -2.84
CA PRO A 841 33.19 -65.86 -3.03
C PRO A 841 33.95 -66.30 -4.28
N ASP A 842 34.75 -65.39 -4.85
CA ASP A 842 35.55 -65.63 -6.06
C ASP A 842 36.42 -66.90 -5.97
N SER A 843 36.99 -67.17 -4.78
CA SER A 843 37.71 -68.42 -4.49
C SER A 843 37.01 -69.21 -3.40
N ARG A 844 36.75 -70.49 -3.68
CA ARG A 844 36.15 -71.45 -2.74
C ARG A 844 37.17 -72.11 -1.81
N ILE A 845 38.45 -71.93 -2.09
CA ILE A 845 39.55 -72.43 -1.27
C ILE A 845 40.48 -71.26 -0.94
N ILE A 846 40.90 -71.16 0.32
CA ILE A 846 41.96 -70.24 0.76
C ILE A 846 43.06 -71.03 1.45
N SER A 847 44.30 -70.59 1.26
CA SER A 847 45.49 -71.20 1.86
C SER A 847 46.08 -70.26 2.91
N VAL A 848 46.36 -70.78 4.10
CA VAL A 848 46.83 -69.98 5.24
C VAL A 848 48.18 -70.47 5.72
N ALA A 849 49.18 -69.59 5.69
CA ALA A 849 50.52 -69.82 6.23
C ALA A 849 51.08 -68.53 6.89
N PRO A 850 51.94 -68.63 7.91
CA PRO A 850 52.60 -67.48 8.51
C PRO A 850 53.50 -66.76 7.50
N ALA A 851 53.48 -65.43 7.55
CA ALA A 851 54.33 -64.58 6.71
C ALA A 851 55.72 -64.31 7.32
N ASP A 852 55.92 -64.49 8.64
CA ASP A 852 57.12 -64.01 9.34
C ASP A 852 57.72 -64.97 10.40
N SER A 853 58.99 -64.75 10.76
CA SER A 853 59.87 -65.74 11.44
C SER A 853 59.72 -65.89 12.98
N THR A 854 58.78 -65.20 13.63
CA THR A 854 58.60 -65.25 15.09
C THR A 854 57.20 -65.73 15.50
N LYS A 855 57.12 -67.01 15.88
CA LYS A 855 55.99 -67.77 16.48
C LYS A 855 54.59 -67.15 16.40
N VAL A 856 53.78 -67.67 15.48
CA VAL A 856 52.33 -67.44 15.43
C VAL A 856 51.65 -68.80 15.47
N ASN A 857 51.08 -69.17 16.62
CA ASN A 857 50.34 -70.42 16.75
C ASN A 857 48.90 -70.29 16.23
N ASP A 858 48.43 -69.07 15.99
CA ASP A 858 47.06 -68.73 15.60
C ASP A 858 47.10 -67.69 14.45
N ILE A 859 46.59 -68.03 13.26
CA ILE A 859 46.56 -67.12 12.10
C ILE A 859 45.12 -66.93 11.65
N GLU A 860 44.71 -65.68 11.52
CA GLU A 860 43.40 -65.31 10.96
C GLU A 860 43.50 -65.07 9.46
N ALA A 861 42.53 -65.58 8.72
CA ALA A 861 42.35 -65.34 7.29
C ALA A 861 40.85 -65.21 6.99
N SER A 862 40.48 -64.82 5.77
CA SER A 862 39.07 -64.73 5.37
C SER A 862 38.89 -65.14 3.92
N PHE A 863 37.72 -65.70 3.61
CA PHE A 863 37.29 -65.85 2.22
C PHE A 863 37.03 -64.48 1.59
N GLY A 864 36.99 -64.43 0.25
CA GLY A 864 36.60 -63.24 -0.49
C GLY A 864 35.19 -62.76 -0.13
N GLU A 865 34.82 -61.57 -0.60
CA GLU A 865 33.49 -61.02 -0.34
C GLU A 865 32.40 -61.87 -1.00
N ILE A 866 31.33 -62.10 -0.26
CA ILE A 866 30.09 -62.69 -0.76
C ILE A 866 29.06 -61.57 -0.79
N SER A 867 28.67 -61.14 -1.99
CA SER A 867 27.76 -60.02 -2.21
C SER A 867 26.33 -60.49 -2.42
N PHE A 868 25.38 -59.75 -1.85
CA PHE A 868 23.95 -59.97 -1.93
C PHE A 868 23.27 -58.68 -2.41
N SER A 869 22.48 -58.79 -3.47
CA SER A 869 21.55 -57.78 -3.96
C SER A 869 20.09 -58.17 -3.69
N LYS A 870 19.13 -57.39 -4.18
CA LYS A 870 17.69 -57.66 -4.01
C LYS A 870 17.23 -59.03 -4.51
N GLU A 871 17.93 -59.62 -5.48
CA GLU A 871 17.56 -60.94 -6.05
C GLU A 871 17.75 -62.09 -5.03
N TYR A 872 18.52 -61.84 -3.97
CA TYR A 872 18.74 -62.76 -2.87
C TYR A 872 17.76 -62.55 -1.70
N LEU A 873 16.78 -61.67 -1.84
CA LEU A 873 15.66 -61.56 -0.90
C LEU A 873 14.58 -62.59 -1.20
N ALA A 874 13.75 -62.86 -0.20
CA ALA A 874 12.48 -63.54 -0.40
C ALA A 874 11.42 -62.54 -0.91
N THR A 875 10.28 -63.07 -1.36
CA THR A 875 9.11 -62.26 -1.69
C THR A 875 8.72 -61.40 -0.49
N ASN A 876 8.51 -60.10 -0.73
CA ASN A 876 7.97 -59.19 0.26
C ASN A 876 6.46 -59.40 0.36
N ASP A 877 6.01 -59.92 1.49
CA ASP A 877 4.60 -60.07 1.83
C ASP A 877 4.37 -59.87 3.33
N ALA A 878 3.11 -59.88 3.78
CA ALA A 878 2.75 -59.62 5.17
C ALA A 878 3.37 -60.60 6.17
N SER A 879 3.78 -61.81 5.74
CA SER A 879 4.46 -62.80 6.58
C SER A 879 5.99 -62.61 6.60
N ASN A 880 6.55 -61.88 5.63
CA ASN A 880 7.98 -61.57 5.53
C ASN A 880 8.24 -60.13 5.02
N PRO A 881 7.90 -59.10 5.81
CA PRO A 881 7.93 -57.70 5.38
C PRO A 881 9.34 -57.15 5.12
N LYS A 882 10.38 -57.81 5.63
CA LYS A 882 11.80 -57.46 5.35
C LYS A 882 12.40 -58.34 4.24
N GLY A 883 11.61 -59.22 3.60
CA GLY A 883 12.06 -60.19 2.60
C GLY A 883 13.24 -61.05 3.06
N ALA A 884 13.30 -61.38 4.35
CA ALA A 884 14.42 -62.07 4.95
C ALA A 884 14.64 -63.44 4.30
N LYS A 885 15.90 -63.73 3.91
CA LYS A 885 16.28 -65.02 3.31
C LYS A 885 17.68 -65.43 3.77
N THR A 886 17.79 -66.68 4.24
CA THR A 886 19.02 -67.22 4.83
C THR A 886 19.77 -68.15 3.88
N TYR A 887 21.06 -67.90 3.70
CA TYR A 887 22.01 -68.72 2.95
C TYR A 887 23.00 -69.36 3.90
N THR A 888 23.21 -70.68 3.81
CA THR A 888 24.10 -71.40 4.71
C THR A 888 25.35 -71.84 3.96
N TYR A 889 26.52 -71.63 4.57
CA TYR A 889 27.82 -72.05 4.06
C TYR A 889 28.46 -73.01 5.04
N THR A 890 29.10 -74.06 4.54
CA THR A 890 29.92 -74.97 5.34
C THR A 890 31.39 -74.71 5.09
N VAL A 891 32.13 -74.44 6.16
CA VAL A 891 33.57 -74.18 6.13
C VAL A 891 34.30 -75.34 6.80
N LYS A 892 35.34 -75.85 6.13
CA LYS A 892 36.15 -76.98 6.60
C LYS A 892 37.61 -76.77 6.28
N GLU A 893 38.50 -77.30 7.13
CA GLU A 893 39.89 -77.52 6.73
C GLU A 893 39.96 -78.67 5.72
N VAL A 894 40.71 -78.48 4.64
CA VAL A 894 40.97 -79.49 3.62
C VAL A 894 42.19 -80.29 4.04
N ALA A 895 41.96 -81.54 4.44
CA ALA A 895 43.06 -82.45 4.75
C ALA A 895 43.75 -82.94 3.45
N PRO A 896 45.08 -83.08 3.43
CA PRO A 896 45.80 -83.62 2.27
C PRO A 896 45.56 -85.13 2.11
N ASP A 897 45.65 -85.65 0.88
CA ASP A 897 45.28 -87.03 0.50
C ASP A 897 46.11 -88.16 1.17
N ALA A 898 47.28 -87.82 1.73
CA ALA A 898 48.09 -88.68 2.59
C ALA A 898 48.57 -87.81 3.76
N ASP A 899 48.59 -88.32 5.00
CA ASP A 899 48.93 -87.57 6.23
C ASP A 899 50.25 -86.77 6.10
N ALA A 900 50.18 -85.57 5.51
CA ALA A 900 51.31 -84.94 4.81
C ALA A 900 52.39 -84.36 5.74
N ILE A 901 52.15 -84.40 7.05
CA ILE A 901 53.07 -83.94 8.08
C ILE A 901 53.05 -84.98 9.20
N ASP A 902 54.19 -85.68 9.38
CA ASP A 902 54.32 -86.76 10.37
C ASP A 902 53.85 -86.30 11.75
N LYS A 903 52.96 -87.08 12.38
CA LYS A 903 52.37 -86.85 13.72
C LYS A 903 51.48 -85.61 13.88
N LEU A 904 51.22 -84.82 12.84
CA LEU A 904 50.25 -83.72 12.93
C LEU A 904 48.83 -84.22 12.64
N ARG A 905 47.92 -84.04 13.60
CA ARG A 905 46.50 -84.33 13.39
C ARG A 905 45.79 -83.09 12.84
N TYR A 906 45.25 -83.20 11.63
CA TYR A 906 44.42 -82.16 11.01
C TYR A 906 43.06 -82.04 11.71
N SER A 907 42.51 -80.82 11.75
CA SER A 907 41.19 -80.56 12.30
C SER A 907 40.14 -81.22 11.42
N LYS A 908 39.17 -81.87 12.06
CA LYS A 908 37.95 -82.35 11.42
C LYS A 908 36.74 -81.47 11.76
N ALA A 909 37.00 -80.26 12.25
CA ALA A 909 35.96 -79.33 12.59
C ALA A 909 35.19 -78.93 11.33
N GLU A 910 33.91 -78.68 11.50
CA GLU A 910 33.04 -78.19 10.45
C GLU A 910 32.20 -77.06 11.04
N TYR A 911 32.13 -75.95 10.32
CA TYR A 911 31.38 -74.76 10.73
C TYR A 911 30.29 -74.47 9.71
N GLN A 912 29.08 -74.21 10.20
CA GLN A 912 27.99 -73.67 9.41
C GLN A 912 27.84 -72.18 9.66
N VAL A 913 27.95 -71.38 8.60
CA VAL A 913 27.77 -69.94 8.60
C VAL A 913 26.46 -69.63 7.91
N ALA A 914 25.43 -69.23 8.67
CA ALA A 914 24.13 -68.83 8.14
C ALA A 914 24.08 -67.31 7.99
N VAL A 915 24.04 -66.82 6.75
CA VAL A 915 23.94 -65.40 6.41
C VAL A 915 22.52 -65.10 5.97
N THR A 916 21.82 -64.26 6.72
CA THR A 916 20.45 -63.81 6.40
C THR A 916 20.51 -62.42 5.82
N VAL A 917 20.03 -62.25 4.58
CA VAL A 917 19.89 -60.96 3.91
C VAL A 917 18.49 -60.44 4.15
N ILE A 918 18.37 -59.17 4.52
CA ILE A 918 17.09 -58.49 4.76
C ILE A 918 17.10 -57.12 4.09
N ALA A 919 15.93 -56.63 3.68
CA ALA A 919 15.76 -55.22 3.36
C ALA A 919 15.84 -54.40 4.65
N ASP A 920 16.58 -53.29 4.59
CA ASP A 920 16.65 -52.33 5.68
C ASP A 920 15.32 -51.58 5.77
N LEU A 921 14.60 -51.80 6.87
CA LEU A 921 13.30 -51.21 7.16
C LEU A 921 13.43 -50.45 8.46
N ASP A 922 13.30 -49.12 8.39
CA ASP A 922 13.27 -48.27 9.58
C ASP A 922 11.97 -48.51 10.35
N GLU A 923 12.08 -49.13 11.53
CA GLU A 923 10.94 -49.53 12.35
C GLU A 923 10.13 -48.34 12.90
N LYS A 924 10.65 -47.11 12.84
CA LYS A 924 9.92 -45.90 13.25
C LYS A 924 9.12 -45.28 12.11
N THR A 925 9.63 -45.37 10.89
CA THR A 925 9.02 -44.72 9.72
C THR A 925 8.32 -45.71 8.79
N ASP A 926 8.56 -47.01 8.96
CA ASP A 926 8.08 -48.11 8.11
C ASP A 926 8.54 -47.95 6.65
N LYS A 927 9.75 -47.40 6.46
CA LYS A 927 10.34 -47.09 5.14
C LYS A 927 11.58 -47.92 4.85
N TYR A 928 11.73 -48.31 3.58
CA TYR A 928 12.90 -49.03 3.08
C TYR A 928 14.02 -48.07 2.65
N SER A 929 15.27 -48.43 2.97
CA SER A 929 16.46 -47.62 2.67
C SER A 929 17.66 -48.39 2.11
N GLY A 930 17.59 -49.72 1.99
CA GLY A 930 18.69 -50.52 1.44
C GLY A 930 18.63 -52.00 1.82
N LEU A 931 19.80 -52.66 1.90
CA LEU A 931 19.94 -54.05 2.39
C LEU A 931 20.93 -54.15 3.56
N THR A 932 20.66 -55.08 4.47
CA THR A 932 21.58 -55.47 5.54
C THR A 932 21.68 -56.99 5.65
N THR A 933 22.74 -57.49 6.30
CA THR A 933 22.92 -58.92 6.58
C THR A 933 23.06 -59.18 8.08
N SER A 934 22.50 -60.29 8.55
CA SER A 934 22.75 -60.86 9.88
C SER A 934 23.37 -62.25 9.74
N THR A 935 24.43 -62.54 10.49
CA THR A 935 25.17 -63.80 10.37
C THR A 935 25.19 -64.59 11.67
N THR A 936 25.03 -65.91 11.58
CA THR A 936 25.18 -66.84 12.71
C THR A 936 26.18 -67.93 12.36
N VAL A 937 27.18 -68.14 13.21
CA VAL A 937 28.20 -69.20 13.02
C VAL A 937 27.98 -70.31 14.05
N THR A 938 27.85 -71.55 13.56
CA THR A 938 27.64 -72.74 14.40
C THR A 938 28.72 -73.77 14.10
N GLN A 939 29.47 -74.16 15.12
CA GLN A 939 30.34 -75.33 15.04
C GLN A 939 29.46 -76.58 15.05
N VAL A 940 29.50 -77.37 13.98
CA VAL A 940 28.73 -78.61 13.83
C VAL A 940 29.59 -79.86 14.03
N LYS A 941 30.92 -79.75 13.89
CA LYS A 941 31.89 -80.75 14.34
C LYS A 941 33.05 -80.10 15.06
N ASP A 942 33.54 -80.74 16.12
CA ASP A 942 34.76 -80.32 16.83
C ASP A 942 36.04 -80.74 16.07
N ASP A 943 37.22 -80.31 16.55
CA ASP A 943 38.51 -80.66 15.94
C ASP A 943 38.80 -82.18 15.92
N MET A 944 38.04 -83.00 16.66
CA MET A 944 38.10 -84.47 16.65
C MET A 944 37.16 -85.11 15.62
N GLY A 945 36.22 -84.32 15.08
CA GLY A 945 35.18 -84.79 14.17
C GLY A 945 33.93 -85.30 14.88
N ASN A 946 33.79 -85.07 16.19
CA ASN A 946 32.57 -85.37 16.92
C ASN A 946 31.51 -84.30 16.59
N THR A 947 30.26 -84.73 16.40
CA THR A 947 29.15 -83.80 16.20
C THR A 947 28.94 -82.95 17.45
N VAL A 948 28.92 -81.63 17.27
CA VAL A 948 28.63 -80.62 18.29
C VAL A 948 27.60 -79.63 17.73
N SER A 949 27.08 -78.73 18.56
CA SER A 949 26.14 -77.68 18.12
C SER A 949 26.38 -76.40 18.91
N ASN A 950 27.55 -75.83 18.73
CA ASN A 950 27.99 -74.66 19.48
C ASN A 950 27.88 -73.41 18.61
N THR A 951 26.92 -72.54 18.89
CA THR A 951 26.87 -71.18 18.31
C THR A 951 28.02 -70.35 18.87
N ILE A 952 28.86 -69.80 18.00
CA ILE A 952 30.03 -69.01 18.38
C ILE A 952 29.70 -67.52 18.31
N GLY A 953 30.31 -66.72 19.19
CA GLY A 953 30.22 -65.26 19.15
C GLY A 953 28.92 -64.69 19.72
N LYS A 954 28.28 -65.37 20.68
CA LYS A 954 27.04 -64.88 21.34
C LYS A 954 27.15 -63.50 21.99
N ASP A 955 28.38 -63.10 22.36
CA ASP A 955 28.70 -61.79 22.97
C ASP A 955 29.45 -60.86 22.00
N ALA A 956 29.54 -61.19 20.70
CA ALA A 956 30.19 -60.36 19.70
C ALA A 956 29.29 -59.18 19.28
N GLU A 957 29.89 -58.09 18.79
CA GLU A 957 29.16 -56.96 18.21
C GLU A 957 28.17 -57.45 17.12
N PRO A 958 26.97 -56.86 16.97
CA PRO A 958 25.91 -57.35 16.08
C PRO A 958 26.32 -57.60 14.62
N ASN A 959 27.40 -56.94 14.15
CA ASN A 959 27.89 -57.01 12.78
C ASN A 959 29.23 -57.78 12.65
N ALA A 960 29.76 -58.34 13.75
CA ALA A 960 31.00 -59.10 13.74
C ALA A 960 30.72 -60.57 13.43
N ILE A 961 31.33 -61.10 12.36
CA ILE A 961 31.28 -62.54 12.05
C ILE A 961 32.40 -63.21 12.84
N PRO A 962 32.11 -64.03 13.86
CA PRO A 962 33.16 -64.71 14.63
C PRO A 962 33.91 -65.69 13.73
N ALA A 963 35.24 -65.67 13.81
CA ALA A 963 36.07 -66.54 13.00
C ALA A 963 35.89 -68.01 13.39
N SER A 964 35.83 -68.88 12.37
CA SER A 964 35.78 -70.32 12.55
C SER A 964 37.17 -70.86 12.89
N THR A 965 37.37 -71.36 14.11
CA THR A 965 38.69 -71.78 14.61
C THR A 965 38.98 -73.26 14.38
N PHE A 966 40.05 -73.58 13.64
CA PHE A 966 40.45 -74.95 13.36
C PHE A 966 41.81 -75.26 14.01
N THR A 967 41.86 -76.25 14.89
CA THR A 967 43.07 -76.57 15.67
C THR A 967 43.73 -77.87 15.21
N ASN A 968 44.94 -77.79 14.67
CA ASN A 968 45.80 -78.94 14.44
C ASN A 968 46.68 -79.20 15.66
N THR A 969 46.79 -80.46 16.08
CA THR A 969 47.55 -80.84 17.27
C THR A 969 48.60 -81.88 16.93
N TYR A 970 49.83 -81.66 17.38
CA TYR A 970 50.93 -82.61 17.20
C TYR A 970 50.89 -83.72 18.26
N SER A 971 51.01 -84.98 17.83
CA SER A 971 50.98 -86.16 18.71
C SER A 971 52.36 -86.46 19.33
N THR A 972 52.42 -86.65 20.65
CA THR A 972 53.67 -86.86 21.41
C THR A 972 53.90 -88.30 21.92
N SER A 973 53.09 -89.29 21.53
CA SER A 973 53.27 -90.69 21.97
C SER A 973 53.95 -91.60 20.92
N LEU A 974 54.91 -92.42 21.37
CA LEU A 974 55.57 -93.51 20.62
C LEU A 974 54.64 -94.74 20.49
N PRO A 975 54.79 -95.60 19.46
CA PRO A 975 53.87 -96.71 19.22
C PRO A 975 54.04 -97.84 20.26
N LEU A 976 52.94 -98.25 20.92
CA LEU A 976 52.93 -99.42 21.81
C LEU A 976 52.48 -100.68 21.06
N SER A 977 53.33 -101.70 21.05
CA SER A 977 53.03 -103.06 20.60
C SER A 977 52.45 -103.92 21.74
N GLY A 978 51.36 -104.65 21.47
CA GLY A 978 51.10 -105.99 22.02
C GLY A 978 50.38 -106.16 23.38
N MET A 979 49.23 -106.83 23.30
CA MET A 979 48.45 -107.56 24.34
C MET A 979 47.51 -106.81 25.31
N SER A 980 46.22 -106.85 24.91
CA SER A 980 45.01 -107.25 25.67
C SER A 980 45.10 -107.46 27.19
N GLY A 981 44.25 -106.72 27.93
CA GLY A 981 43.55 -107.24 29.10
C GLY A 981 43.71 -106.49 30.43
N VAL A 982 42.73 -105.62 30.73
CA VAL A 982 42.09 -105.43 32.06
C VAL A 982 42.92 -104.83 33.22
N THR A 983 42.67 -103.54 33.47
CA THR A 983 42.54 -102.79 34.75
C THR A 983 43.59 -102.85 35.88
N LEU A 984 43.61 -101.72 36.59
CA LEU A 984 43.77 -101.53 38.05
C LEU A 984 45.08 -100.82 38.48
N THR A 985 44.92 -99.50 38.71
CA THR A 985 45.39 -98.72 39.88
C THR A 985 46.58 -99.27 40.68
N TYR A 986 47.60 -98.44 40.91
CA TYR A 986 47.78 -97.76 42.21
C TYR A 986 48.94 -96.76 42.20
N LEU A 987 48.86 -95.82 43.15
CA LEU A 987 49.83 -94.80 43.59
C LEU A 987 49.75 -93.48 42.79
N ALA A 988 48.88 -92.53 43.14
CA ALA A 988 48.65 -91.94 44.47
C ALA A 988 49.95 -91.49 45.14
N GLY A 989 50.25 -90.19 45.03
CA GLY A 989 51.30 -89.54 45.82
C GLY A 989 51.95 -88.37 45.09
N ALA A 990 51.28 -87.21 45.00
CA ALA A 990 51.95 -85.89 44.95
C ALA A 990 51.01 -84.67 44.87
N ALA A 991 49.74 -84.80 44.47
CA ALA A 991 48.88 -83.62 44.24
C ALA A 991 47.87 -83.32 45.37
N VAL A 992 48.06 -83.90 46.56
CA VAL A 992 47.26 -83.61 47.77
C VAL A 992 47.85 -82.47 48.61
N LEU A 993 48.89 -81.76 48.12
CA LEU A 993 49.62 -80.75 48.91
C LEU A 993 49.52 -79.27 48.46
N CYS A 994 48.67 -78.93 47.48
CA CYS A 994 48.45 -77.51 47.13
C CYS A 994 47.03 -76.97 47.40
N ALA A 995 46.06 -77.83 47.71
CA ALA A 995 44.73 -77.39 48.17
C ALA A 995 44.74 -76.77 49.58
N ALA A 996 45.87 -76.84 50.30
CA ALA A 996 46.08 -76.18 51.60
C ALA A 996 46.66 -74.74 51.49
N ALA A 997 47.07 -74.28 50.30
CA ALA A 997 47.59 -72.93 50.09
C ALA A 997 46.50 -71.89 49.72
N ALA A 998 45.36 -72.33 49.19
CA ALA A 998 44.23 -71.43 48.89
C ALA A 998 43.34 -71.10 50.11
N TRP A 999 43.50 -71.84 51.22
CA TRP A 999 42.80 -71.58 52.50
C TRP A 999 43.33 -70.35 53.27
N MET A 1000 44.42 -69.69 52.85
CA MET A 1000 44.96 -68.52 53.59
C MET A 1000 45.02 -67.18 52.83
N HIS A 1001 44.81 -67.13 51.50
CA HIS A 1001 44.95 -65.85 50.77
C HIS A 1001 43.62 -65.11 50.45
N ILE A 1002 42.45 -65.76 50.52
CA ILE A 1002 41.16 -65.09 50.25
C ILE A 1002 40.33 -64.83 51.53
N ARG A 1003 40.77 -65.32 52.70
CA ARG A 1003 40.11 -65.05 54.01
C ARG A 1003 40.73 -63.90 54.82
N ARG A 1004 41.65 -63.11 54.24
CA ARG A 1004 42.16 -61.83 54.80
C ARG A 1004 42.04 -60.70 53.77
N LYS A 1005 40.81 -60.20 53.55
CA LYS A 1005 40.50 -58.78 53.26
C LYS A 1005 38.99 -58.60 53.00
N ALA A 1006 38.19 -58.88 54.01
CA ALA A 1006 36.81 -58.41 54.13
C ALA A 1006 36.52 -58.20 55.61
N ASN A 1007 36.96 -57.05 56.15
CA ASN A 1007 36.30 -56.26 57.20
C ASN A 1007 37.24 -55.18 57.77
N ALA A 1008 37.18 -53.99 57.17
CA ALA A 1008 37.41 -52.69 57.80
C ALA A 1008 36.95 -51.62 56.78
N LYS A 1009 35.67 -51.24 56.78
CA LYS A 1009 35.16 -49.99 57.36
C LYS A 1009 36.00 -48.75 57.02
N GLY A 1010 35.43 -47.90 56.16
CA GLY A 1010 35.16 -46.49 56.48
C GLY A 1010 36.16 -45.44 55.99
N GLY A 1011 35.61 -44.39 55.35
CA GLY A 1011 36.24 -43.10 55.02
C GLY A 1011 36.11 -42.79 53.53
N GLU A 1012 35.07 -42.04 53.08
CA GLU A 1012 35.08 -40.57 52.87
C GLU A 1012 36.09 -40.12 51.81
N ARG A 1013 35.83 -39.19 50.85
CA ARG A 1013 34.70 -38.37 50.41
C ARG A 1013 35.26 -37.49 49.25
N ARG A 1014 34.35 -36.91 48.42
CA ARG A 1014 34.57 -35.83 47.41
C ARG A 1014 35.20 -36.32 46.10
N GLU A 1015 34.71 -35.99 44.91
CA GLU A 1015 33.73 -35.00 44.44
C GLU A 1015 33.10 -35.52 43.14
#